data_AF-A0A2E9T8T3-F1
#
_entry.id   AF-A0A2E9T8T3-F1
#
_cell.length_a   1.000
_cell.length_b   1.000
_cell.length_c   1.000
_cell.angle_alpha   90.00
_cell.angle_beta   90.00
_cell.angle_gamma   90.00
#
_symmetry.space_group_name_H-M   'P 1'
#
loop_
_entity.id
_entity.type
_entity.pdbx_description
1 polymer ?
#
loop_
_entity_poly.entity_id
_entity_poly.type
_entity_poly.pdbx_seq_one_letter_code
_entity_poly.pdbx_strand_id
1 'polypeptide(L)'
;MSLLPSQSDFDRHDYLLKSEVQKRTIQINEKSLRNQVINFIDSPNCQEWHIALVIWIFRYIKRVTDEKKKNALSKYLKAALNLIEQKQNPNKQSIFGYDTNDHNEQEISSLLLNCLKQIKKEDSYVQPSIENCLTKDEKAEIEYKLENIQNENREISIELLDKSPQIKVLKKYEHFSGFSKYMYQLNYLKDNYFEDPKNNKVSKASLLYLLKEDDYLPDNSDLIGLLDDLYAVSYTYKKLNPNKEFYDLVNIHDDKYPAFSFPGVGENDLLPLTNLEDLVKACYINIDQNEPLKRFVVTREIGPLGLLVAIGKSLTDRFDATAGKNKIVSFIKGDIINIGLKTISGNKKRKINARYERKYGSEHFISGKNKQEIKTSEESLKNATKISGDSNVSSYKEIESFLDPKSTNYERYLWDELLFSKNIKKMESSGKILLVSEKASLESFLNQKMYGETIRSWFGIKGFKRDYKLEEEIPSPQQLFPEAQIILATKDEHVYKALDLHKKEEDHFNISLIICAKSSILTDDTLRSRIYEAPIDTVIFNEVYKNGISKSLEASNFKPLIGIQDEYQPIDIEKGGAFGSYLIRSLKPNIIVKEMKDDKHLKHLDKLRSFLKEFNDENIILKYRFARIAHNLGQKLIPFSEEERKNFEDTLDLFLEDLEVQSRFINNLKEVYSYLKEHKKEIIDISRHSHIESYLNEDKRLKHSLICRQSHKEKLKKFFKNKDFNLDIINKSELDEKGFFKNLIIPYFWGAEISTKLRNYHYAQNHIFFLTKEEYKLHKKMEKREKRFFEKENNLEEDKISFEISKELDERMENLDPLFSLLEDTAKIVELNKGGEVKENIPSNLFVLEGDKIYLSPKDGDCLSISRELNKITYGKSSEISPGDKLVIAEGISGDDLLNARMENDIKKFNYYKNLLKQAKVWQQSLKEYKLRENLDLKELREKLQNFGVKRTEATIKGWLNDPDTLQPQNKGDIAKIFALTNESNEIKKKCSPSIDKVRELRDIAKEELTKILEDTEVEENSKHINVSLGTQDFNFSIHSIEATKKVEVGRNHLYKIESIDDLLVNEKNG
;
A
#
# COMPACT_ATOMS: atom_id res chain seq x y z
N MET A 1 -26.72 -1.16 16.15
CA MET A 1 -27.43 -0.07 16.86
C MET A 1 -26.74 1.23 16.46
N SER A 2 -27.41 2.39 16.43
CA SER A 2 -26.79 3.62 15.90
C SER A 2 -25.80 4.20 16.92
N LEU A 3 -24.55 4.49 16.52
CA LEU A 3 -23.58 5.22 17.36
C LEU A 3 -24.03 6.66 17.67
N LEU A 4 -24.98 7.20 16.89
CA LEU A 4 -25.56 8.51 17.15
C LEU A 4 -26.67 8.44 18.21
N PRO A 5 -26.67 9.38 19.18
CA PRO A 5 -27.71 9.46 20.18
C PRO A 5 -29.07 9.78 19.56
N SER A 6 -30.14 9.25 20.16
CA SER A 6 -31.49 9.65 19.78
C SER A 6 -31.72 11.12 20.11
N GLN A 7 -32.69 11.78 19.45
CA GLN A 7 -33.06 13.16 19.79
C GLN A 7 -33.47 13.28 21.27
N SER A 8 -34.15 12.26 21.82
CA SER A 8 -34.50 12.22 23.25
C SER A 8 -33.27 12.17 24.16
N ASP A 9 -32.24 11.43 23.79
CA ASP A 9 -30.97 11.41 24.53
C ASP A 9 -30.29 12.77 24.41
N PHE A 10 -30.29 13.37 23.22
CA PHE A 10 -29.71 14.68 22.97
C PHE A 10 -30.35 15.78 23.83
N ASP A 11 -31.69 15.83 23.87
CA ASP A 11 -32.45 16.81 24.65
C ASP A 11 -32.30 16.58 26.17
N ARG A 12 -32.27 15.32 26.61
CA ARG A 12 -31.98 14.96 28.00
C ARG A 12 -30.58 15.41 28.41
N HIS A 13 -29.58 15.19 27.56
CA HIS A 13 -28.20 15.61 27.81
C HIS A 13 -28.04 17.12 27.74
N ASP A 14 -28.73 17.84 26.84
CA ASP A 14 -28.73 19.31 26.81
C ASP A 14 -29.31 19.89 28.11
N TYR A 15 -30.39 19.30 28.64
CA TYR A 15 -30.95 19.68 29.93
C TYR A 15 -29.95 19.45 31.08
N LEU A 16 -29.31 18.27 31.13
CA LEU A 16 -28.30 17.95 32.14
C LEU A 16 -27.10 18.91 32.05
N LEU A 17 -26.62 19.18 30.84
CA LEU A 17 -25.52 20.10 30.57
C LEU A 17 -25.86 21.52 31.04
N LYS A 18 -27.04 22.04 30.69
CA LYS A 18 -27.52 23.35 31.16
C LYS A 18 -27.66 23.41 32.68
N SER A 19 -28.17 22.35 33.31
CA SER A 19 -28.27 22.25 34.78
C SER A 19 -26.89 22.30 35.44
N GLU A 20 -25.92 21.55 34.91
CA GLU A 20 -24.56 21.52 35.45
C GLU A 20 -23.82 22.85 35.25
N VAL A 21 -24.02 23.51 34.11
CA VAL A 21 -23.51 24.88 33.85
C VAL A 21 -24.09 25.89 34.84
N GLN A 22 -25.38 25.77 35.20
CA GLN A 22 -26.03 26.66 36.17
C GLN A 22 -25.54 26.44 37.62
N LYS A 23 -25.16 25.22 37.99
CA LYS A 23 -24.67 24.89 39.34
C LYS A 23 -23.28 25.45 39.66
N ARG A 24 -22.47 25.78 38.64
CA ARG A 24 -21.04 26.12 38.82
C ARG A 24 -20.74 27.58 38.46
N THR A 25 -20.80 28.45 39.46
CA THR A 25 -20.26 29.82 39.39
C THR A 25 -18.77 29.81 39.71
N ILE A 26 -17.94 29.13 38.90
CA ILE A 26 -16.49 29.03 39.16
C ILE A 26 -15.73 29.70 38.01
N GLN A 27 -14.78 30.58 38.34
CA GLN A 27 -13.76 31.05 37.40
C GLN A 27 -13.00 29.84 36.83
N ILE A 28 -13.02 29.68 35.52
CA ILE A 28 -12.38 28.53 34.89
C ILE A 28 -10.87 28.79 34.81
N ASN A 29 -10.11 28.05 35.61
CA ASN A 29 -8.67 27.98 35.46
C ASN A 29 -8.35 27.20 34.17
N GLU A 30 -7.69 27.86 33.22
CA GLU A 30 -7.32 27.30 31.92
C GLU A 30 -6.44 26.05 32.04
N LYS A 31 -5.50 26.03 33.01
CA LYS A 31 -4.67 24.86 33.31
C LYS A 31 -5.50 23.68 33.77
N SER A 32 -6.56 23.93 34.55
CA SER A 32 -7.50 22.89 34.98
C SER A 32 -8.31 22.33 33.81
N LEU A 33 -8.79 23.18 32.90
CA LEU A 33 -9.54 22.72 31.73
C LEU A 33 -8.65 21.91 30.78
N ARG A 34 -7.41 22.36 30.55
CA ARG A 34 -6.40 21.64 29.76
C ARG A 34 -6.14 20.24 30.33
N ASN A 35 -5.91 20.10 31.63
CA ASN A 35 -5.68 18.79 32.25
C ASN A 35 -6.91 17.87 32.12
N GLN A 36 -8.13 18.41 32.20
CA GLN A 36 -9.35 17.62 31.97
C GLN A 36 -9.48 17.15 30.52
N VAL A 37 -9.08 17.97 29.56
CA VAL A 37 -9.04 17.56 28.15
C VAL A 37 -8.03 16.43 27.95
N ILE A 38 -6.81 16.56 28.47
CA ILE A 38 -5.77 15.52 28.35
C ILE A 38 -6.27 14.21 28.99
N ASN A 39 -6.82 14.27 30.20
CA ASN A 39 -7.37 13.08 30.87
C ASN A 39 -8.51 12.42 30.08
N PHE A 40 -9.31 13.20 29.36
CA PHE A 40 -10.37 12.66 28.52
C PHE A 40 -9.82 12.01 27.24
N ILE A 41 -8.84 12.64 26.59
CA ILE A 41 -8.15 12.08 25.42
C ILE A 41 -7.48 10.75 25.78
N ASP A 42 -6.89 10.66 26.97
CA ASP A 42 -6.22 9.47 27.49
C ASP A 42 -7.16 8.37 27.98
N SER A 43 -8.47 8.62 27.96
CA SER A 43 -9.47 7.67 28.42
C SER A 43 -9.60 6.50 27.43
N PRO A 44 -9.60 5.24 27.88
CA PRO A 44 -9.72 4.07 27.02
C PRO A 44 -11.08 3.99 26.29
N ASN A 45 -12.08 4.76 26.74
CA ASN A 45 -13.41 4.83 26.12
C ASN A 45 -13.52 5.98 25.09
N CYS A 46 -12.41 6.66 24.77
CA CYS A 46 -12.39 7.76 23.82
C CYS A 46 -12.19 7.24 22.40
N GLN A 47 -13.06 7.62 21.48
CA GLN A 47 -12.96 7.31 20.06
C GLN A 47 -12.17 8.40 19.34
N GLU A 48 -11.60 8.09 18.18
CA GLU A 48 -10.79 9.05 17.39
C GLU A 48 -11.50 10.40 17.18
N TRP A 49 -12.76 10.35 16.79
CA TRP A 49 -13.54 11.56 16.51
C TRP A 49 -13.87 12.35 17.79
N HIS A 50 -13.95 11.71 18.96
CA HIS A 50 -14.08 12.40 20.26
C HIS A 50 -12.82 13.21 20.56
N ILE A 51 -11.64 12.63 20.31
CA ILE A 51 -10.34 13.30 20.50
C ILE A 51 -10.27 14.52 19.59
N ALA A 52 -10.51 14.34 18.29
CA ALA A 52 -10.52 15.44 17.32
C ALA A 52 -11.48 16.57 17.73
N LEU A 53 -12.71 16.22 18.11
CA LEU A 53 -13.74 17.16 18.51
C LEU A 53 -13.36 17.95 19.78
N VAL A 54 -12.85 17.28 20.82
CA VAL A 54 -12.49 17.95 22.08
C VAL A 54 -11.28 18.86 21.91
N ILE A 55 -10.24 18.40 21.21
CA ILE A 55 -9.06 19.23 20.91
C ILE A 55 -9.51 20.49 20.15
N TRP A 56 -10.36 20.29 19.15
CA TRP A 56 -10.88 21.37 18.33
C TRP A 56 -11.73 22.37 19.16
N ILE A 57 -12.67 21.90 19.98
CA ILE A 57 -13.49 22.74 20.87
C ILE A 57 -12.58 23.55 21.80
N PHE A 58 -11.58 22.90 22.41
CA PHE A 58 -10.64 23.55 23.31
C PHE A 58 -9.83 24.66 22.61
N ARG A 59 -9.32 24.40 21.40
CA ARG A 59 -8.61 25.39 20.58
C ARG A 59 -9.51 26.52 20.14
N TYR A 60 -10.75 26.23 19.74
CA TYR A 60 -11.73 27.25 19.40
C TYR A 60 -11.98 28.19 20.59
N ILE A 61 -12.24 27.64 21.78
CA ILE A 61 -12.45 28.42 23.01
C ILE A 61 -11.27 29.36 23.30
N LYS A 62 -10.02 28.91 23.10
CA LYS A 62 -8.84 29.75 23.29
C LYS A 62 -8.80 30.97 22.36
N ARG A 63 -9.32 30.85 21.14
CA ARG A 63 -9.33 31.91 20.12
C ARG A 63 -10.45 32.92 20.29
N VAL A 64 -11.52 32.58 21.01
CA VAL A 64 -12.62 33.50 21.25
C VAL A 64 -12.11 34.70 22.06
N THR A 65 -12.06 35.86 21.41
CA THR A 65 -11.58 37.12 22.01
C THR A 65 -12.57 37.72 23.01
N ASP A 66 -13.86 37.43 22.83
CA ASP A 66 -14.90 37.83 23.78
C ASP A 66 -14.84 36.97 25.05
N GLU A 67 -14.31 37.54 26.13
CA GLU A 67 -14.19 36.87 27.42
C GLU A 67 -15.50 36.32 27.98
N LYS A 68 -16.66 36.97 27.74
CA LYS A 68 -17.95 36.42 28.20
C LYS A 68 -18.30 35.15 27.45
N LYS A 69 -18.11 35.15 26.13
CA LYS A 69 -18.36 33.96 25.29
C LYS A 69 -17.38 32.85 25.59
N LYS A 70 -16.10 33.16 25.71
CA LYS A 70 -15.04 32.22 26.10
C LYS A 70 -15.35 31.55 27.43
N ASN A 71 -15.75 32.33 28.44
CA ASN A 71 -16.15 31.79 29.74
C ASN A 71 -17.41 30.92 29.65
N ALA A 72 -18.42 31.30 28.86
CA ALA A 72 -19.61 30.50 28.66
C ALA A 72 -19.28 29.14 28.00
N LEU A 73 -18.54 29.15 26.89
CA LEU A 73 -18.15 27.92 26.17
C LEU A 73 -17.24 27.03 27.01
N SER A 74 -16.31 27.62 27.76
CA SER A 74 -15.46 26.90 28.71
C SER A 74 -16.28 26.17 29.79
N LYS A 75 -17.37 26.79 30.28
CA LYS A 75 -18.28 26.14 31.24
C LYS A 75 -19.00 24.95 30.62
N TYR A 76 -19.43 25.07 29.37
CA TYR A 76 -20.06 23.97 28.65
C TYR A 76 -19.11 22.79 28.44
N LEU A 77 -17.90 23.02 27.94
CA LEU A 77 -16.91 21.95 27.77
C LEU A 77 -16.57 21.31 29.12
N LYS A 78 -16.32 22.12 30.16
CA LYS A 78 -16.03 21.61 31.50
C LYS A 78 -17.18 20.77 32.07
N ALA A 79 -18.43 21.20 31.87
CA ALA A 79 -19.60 20.45 32.30
C ALA A 79 -19.69 19.10 31.58
N ALA A 80 -19.46 19.07 30.26
CA ALA A 80 -19.43 17.84 29.48
C ALA A 80 -18.34 16.89 29.98
N LEU A 81 -17.09 17.36 30.12
CA LEU A 81 -15.97 16.53 30.58
C LEU A 81 -16.19 15.96 31.99
N ASN A 82 -16.75 16.75 32.93
CA ASN A 82 -17.06 16.24 34.27
C ASN A 82 -18.17 15.18 34.24
N LEU A 83 -19.20 15.36 33.41
CA LEU A 83 -20.28 14.38 33.27
C LEU A 83 -19.75 13.07 32.67
N ILE A 84 -18.82 13.16 31.73
CA ILE A 84 -18.12 12.01 31.16
C ILE A 84 -17.28 11.30 32.23
N GLU A 85 -16.44 12.03 32.97
CA GLU A 85 -15.59 11.48 34.02
C GLU A 85 -16.41 10.80 35.13
N GLN A 86 -17.55 11.38 35.51
CA GLN A 86 -18.46 10.78 36.49
C GLN A 86 -19.05 9.43 36.04
N LYS A 87 -19.28 9.28 34.73
CA LYS A 87 -19.86 8.07 34.12
C LYS A 87 -18.82 6.99 33.82
N GLN A 88 -17.58 7.39 33.54
CA GLN A 88 -16.45 6.48 33.35
C GLN A 88 -15.93 5.86 34.66
N ASN A 89 -16.38 6.34 35.83
CA ASN A 89 -15.94 5.80 37.12
C ASN A 89 -16.55 4.40 37.36
N PRO A 90 -15.74 3.32 37.37
CA PRO A 90 -16.23 1.93 37.44
C PRO A 90 -17.01 1.64 38.73
N ASN A 91 -16.74 2.38 39.81
CA ASN A 91 -17.43 2.22 41.09
C ASN A 91 -18.89 2.72 41.08
N LYS A 92 -19.32 3.43 40.03
CA LYS A 92 -20.70 3.93 39.87
C LYS A 92 -21.51 3.18 38.80
N GLN A 93 -20.89 2.28 38.04
CA GLN A 93 -21.53 1.57 36.92
C GLN A 93 -22.47 0.42 37.36
N SER A 94 -22.51 0.04 38.64
CA SER A 94 -23.29 -1.10 39.13
C SER A 94 -24.81 -0.89 39.24
N ILE A 95 -25.33 0.32 38.97
CA ILE A 95 -26.74 0.65 39.25
C ILE A 95 -27.67 0.41 38.03
N PHE A 96 -27.16 0.30 36.79
CA PHE A 96 -28.03 0.31 35.60
C PHE A 96 -28.04 -0.92 34.69
N GLY A 97 -27.23 -1.96 34.92
CA GLY A 97 -27.47 -3.31 34.36
C GLY A 97 -27.55 -3.48 32.83
N TYR A 98 -27.12 -2.50 32.03
CA TYR A 98 -27.04 -2.61 30.56
C TYR A 98 -25.59 -2.77 30.11
N ASP A 99 -25.37 -3.56 29.05
CA ASP A 99 -24.08 -3.75 28.38
C ASP A 99 -23.45 -2.38 28.03
N THR A 100 -22.30 -2.09 28.63
CA THR A 100 -21.95 -0.73 29.06
C THR A 100 -21.19 0.14 28.05
N ASN A 101 -20.76 -0.36 26.88
CA ASN A 101 -19.86 0.41 26.02
C ASN A 101 -20.59 1.32 25.01
N ASP A 102 -21.50 0.76 24.20
CA ASP A 102 -22.25 1.53 23.19
C ASP A 102 -23.09 2.66 23.80
N HIS A 103 -23.70 2.41 24.97
CA HIS A 103 -24.52 3.42 25.63
C HIS A 103 -23.66 4.58 26.17
N ASN A 104 -22.53 4.26 26.82
CA ASN A 104 -21.60 5.29 27.28
C ASN A 104 -21.05 6.12 26.11
N GLU A 105 -20.82 5.50 24.96
CA GLU A 105 -20.36 6.20 23.74
C GLU A 105 -21.40 7.20 23.23
N GLN A 106 -22.67 6.79 23.08
CA GLN A 106 -23.76 7.67 22.66
C GLN A 106 -23.96 8.86 23.62
N GLU A 107 -23.75 8.64 24.92
CA GLU A 107 -23.86 9.68 25.94
C GLU A 107 -22.69 10.67 25.85
N ILE A 108 -21.45 10.19 25.73
CA ILE A 108 -20.26 11.03 25.49
C ILE A 108 -20.47 11.88 24.23
N SER A 109 -20.91 11.23 23.15
CA SER A 109 -21.24 11.84 21.87
C SER A 109 -22.25 12.98 22.05
N SER A 110 -23.36 12.72 22.74
CA SER A 110 -24.41 13.72 23.00
C SER A 110 -23.88 14.96 23.70
N LEU A 111 -23.01 14.78 24.71
CA LEU A 111 -22.48 15.88 25.52
C LEU A 111 -21.53 16.77 24.71
N LEU A 112 -20.64 16.16 23.91
CA LEU A 112 -19.70 16.88 23.05
C LEU A 112 -20.42 17.60 21.91
N LEU A 113 -21.40 16.94 21.27
CA LEU A 113 -22.19 17.53 20.20
C LEU A 113 -23.06 18.69 20.69
N ASN A 114 -23.56 18.62 21.93
CA ASN A 114 -24.23 19.76 22.56
C ASN A 114 -23.30 20.96 22.77
N CYS A 115 -22.04 20.73 23.13
CA CYS A 115 -21.02 21.79 23.22
C CYS A 115 -20.77 22.43 21.84
N LEU A 116 -20.59 21.61 20.80
CA LEU A 116 -20.44 22.08 19.41
C LEU A 116 -21.65 22.91 18.96
N LYS A 117 -22.87 22.49 19.30
CA LYS A 117 -24.11 23.24 19.00
C LYS A 117 -24.12 24.63 19.63
N GLN A 118 -23.55 24.82 20.82
CA GLN A 118 -23.43 26.16 21.41
C GLN A 118 -22.39 27.01 20.68
N ILE A 119 -21.28 26.41 20.23
CA ILE A 119 -20.29 27.12 19.40
C ILE A 119 -20.92 27.56 18.08
N LYS A 120 -21.64 26.67 17.39
CA LYS A 120 -22.30 26.96 16.10
C LYS A 120 -23.36 28.06 16.15
N LYS A 121 -23.91 28.36 17.34
CA LYS A 121 -24.81 29.51 17.51
C LYS A 121 -24.05 30.84 17.45
N GLU A 122 -22.82 30.85 17.92
CA GLU A 122 -21.96 32.03 17.97
C GLU A 122 -21.18 32.22 16.67
N ASP A 123 -20.74 31.11 16.06
CA ASP A 123 -20.10 31.10 14.76
C ASP A 123 -20.62 29.94 13.91
N SER A 124 -21.53 30.27 13.00
CA SER A 124 -22.21 29.28 12.16
C SER A 124 -21.26 28.56 11.22
N TYR A 125 -20.12 29.15 10.84
CA TYR A 125 -19.24 28.62 9.78
C TYR A 125 -18.20 27.62 10.29
N VAL A 126 -18.23 27.33 11.58
CA VAL A 126 -17.16 26.63 12.25
C VAL A 126 -17.45 25.13 12.36
N GLN A 127 -16.48 24.32 11.95
CA GLN A 127 -16.59 22.86 11.91
C GLN A 127 -15.34 22.21 12.50
N PRO A 128 -15.52 21.14 13.30
CA PRO A 128 -14.43 20.51 14.01
C PRO A 128 -13.58 19.63 13.09
N SER A 129 -12.29 19.92 13.01
CA SER A 129 -11.27 19.01 12.47
C SER A 129 -9.91 19.30 13.10
N ILE A 130 -9.01 18.32 13.12
CA ILE A 130 -7.64 18.51 13.62
C ILE A 130 -6.90 19.52 12.74
N GLU A 131 -7.14 19.49 11.43
CA GLU A 131 -6.55 20.38 10.42
C GLU A 131 -7.01 21.84 10.57
N ASN A 132 -8.15 22.07 11.23
CA ASN A 132 -8.71 23.39 11.55
C ASN A 132 -8.39 23.86 12.97
N CYS A 133 -7.63 23.07 13.73
CA CYS A 133 -7.10 23.48 15.03
C CYS A 133 -6.01 24.55 14.93
N LEU A 134 -5.63 24.96 13.70
CA LEU A 134 -4.73 26.06 13.34
C LEU A 134 -5.44 27.09 12.42
N THR A 135 -5.27 28.39 12.67
CA THR A 135 -5.80 29.46 11.82
C THR A 135 -4.92 29.67 10.59
N LYS A 136 -5.39 30.44 9.59
CA LYS A 136 -4.57 30.80 8.43
C LYS A 136 -3.28 31.53 8.82
N ASP A 137 -3.35 32.42 9.79
CA ASP A 137 -2.19 33.18 10.27
C ASP A 137 -1.20 32.27 11.03
N GLU A 138 -1.72 31.34 11.84
CA GLU A 138 -0.89 30.34 12.54
C GLU A 138 -0.17 29.42 11.54
N LYS A 139 -0.88 28.94 10.51
CA LYS A 139 -0.33 28.13 9.42
C LYS A 139 0.78 28.88 8.68
N ALA A 140 0.53 30.13 8.31
CA ALA A 140 1.52 30.98 7.64
C ALA A 140 2.77 31.20 8.50
N GLU A 141 2.63 31.35 9.83
CA GLU A 141 3.78 31.47 10.74
C GLU A 141 4.58 30.17 10.81
N ILE A 142 3.92 29.00 10.87
CA ILE A 142 4.58 27.69 10.85
C ILE A 142 5.35 27.50 9.54
N GLU A 143 4.73 27.81 8.39
CA GLU A 143 5.37 27.74 7.08
C GLU A 143 6.60 28.66 7.00
N TYR A 144 6.49 29.89 7.48
CA TYR A 144 7.61 30.82 7.57
C TYR A 144 8.74 30.29 8.48
N LYS A 145 8.41 29.67 9.62
CA LYS A 145 9.40 29.01 10.49
C LYS A 145 10.09 27.84 9.77
N LEU A 146 9.36 27.00 9.05
CA LEU A 146 9.92 25.90 8.27
C LEU A 146 10.90 26.40 7.21
N GLU A 147 10.60 27.48 6.49
CA GLU A 147 11.49 28.09 5.51
C GLU A 147 12.80 28.60 6.14
N ASN A 148 12.73 29.16 7.34
CA ASN A 148 13.93 29.60 8.06
C ASN A 148 14.80 28.41 8.50
N ILE A 149 14.19 27.33 8.98
CA ILE A 149 14.89 26.12 9.45
C ILE A 149 15.60 25.39 8.31
N GLN A 150 15.11 25.47 7.07
CA GLN A 150 15.75 24.84 5.89
C GLN A 150 17.23 25.22 5.71
N ASN A 151 17.63 26.39 6.21
CA ASN A 151 19.00 26.89 6.12
C ASN A 151 19.86 26.59 7.34
N GLU A 152 19.32 25.91 8.37
CA GLU A 152 20.08 25.56 9.56
C GLU A 152 21.07 24.43 9.31
N ASN A 153 22.31 24.59 9.77
CA ASN A 153 23.38 23.58 9.72
C ASN A 153 23.32 22.59 10.90
N ARG A 154 22.12 22.14 11.27
CA ARG A 154 21.93 21.15 12.34
C ARG A 154 21.65 19.77 11.74
N GLU A 155 22.41 18.75 12.10
CA GLU A 155 22.14 17.37 11.65
C GLU A 155 21.15 16.67 12.59
N ILE A 156 20.34 15.77 12.03
CA ILE A 156 19.40 14.91 12.75
C ILE A 156 19.89 13.47 12.68
N SER A 157 19.86 12.74 13.77
CA SER A 157 20.04 11.28 13.78
C SER A 157 18.70 10.55 13.98
N ILE A 158 18.56 9.36 13.40
CA ILE A 158 17.38 8.49 13.57
C ILE A 158 17.11 8.25 15.06
N GLU A 159 18.15 7.95 15.83
CA GLU A 159 18.01 7.68 17.26
C GLU A 159 17.46 8.87 18.06
N LEU A 160 17.87 10.10 17.72
CA LEU A 160 17.37 11.30 18.39
C LEU A 160 15.87 11.46 18.13
N LEU A 161 15.47 11.23 16.88
CA LEU A 161 14.09 11.36 16.45
C LEU A 161 13.20 10.30 17.10
N ASP A 162 13.57 9.02 17.02
CA ASP A 162 12.75 7.91 17.55
C ASP A 162 12.62 7.92 19.08
N LYS A 163 13.56 8.55 19.79
CA LYS A 163 13.52 8.71 21.25
C LYS A 163 12.78 9.97 21.69
N SER A 164 12.36 10.85 20.77
CA SER A 164 11.77 12.14 21.11
C SER A 164 10.44 12.00 21.87
N PRO A 165 10.12 12.92 22.79
CA PRO A 165 8.82 12.94 23.47
C PRO A 165 7.64 13.01 22.48
N GLN A 166 7.77 13.78 21.41
CA GLN A 166 6.76 13.99 20.37
C GLN A 166 6.42 12.67 19.66
N ILE A 167 7.43 11.90 19.23
CA ILE A 167 7.21 10.59 18.61
C ILE A 167 6.54 9.61 19.57
N LYS A 168 6.88 9.64 20.87
CA LYS A 168 6.21 8.78 21.86
C LYS A 168 4.72 9.09 22.00
N VAL A 169 4.37 10.38 21.97
CA VAL A 169 2.96 10.83 21.97
C VAL A 169 2.27 10.36 20.68
N LEU A 170 2.86 10.56 19.50
CA LEU A 170 2.25 10.09 18.24
C LEU A 170 2.06 8.56 18.22
N LYS A 171 3.05 7.79 18.68
CA LYS A 171 2.96 6.32 18.81
C LYS A 171 1.85 5.88 19.76
N LYS A 172 1.57 6.64 20.82
CA LYS A 172 0.44 6.37 21.75
C LYS A 172 -0.90 6.37 21.00
N TYR A 173 -1.07 7.24 20.00
CA TYR A 173 -2.31 7.40 19.22
C TYR A 173 -2.28 6.72 17.85
N GLU A 174 -1.20 6.03 17.47
CA GLU A 174 -1.02 5.38 16.15
C GLU A 174 -2.06 4.29 15.84
N HIS A 175 -2.77 3.79 16.85
CA HIS A 175 -3.88 2.86 16.65
C HIS A 175 -5.13 3.54 16.09
N PHE A 176 -5.25 4.87 16.25
CA PHE A 176 -6.26 5.67 15.59
C PHE A 176 -5.82 6.00 14.17
N SER A 177 -6.71 5.75 13.24
CA SER A 177 -6.49 5.82 11.80
C SER A 177 -6.24 7.24 11.25
N GLY A 178 -6.76 8.29 11.89
CA GLY A 178 -6.39 9.67 11.58
C GLY A 178 -4.95 10.01 11.97
N PHE A 179 -4.40 9.35 12.99
CA PHE A 179 -3.03 9.58 13.46
C PHE A 179 -2.00 8.69 12.75
N SER A 180 -2.38 7.51 12.29
CA SER A 180 -1.52 6.63 11.49
C SER A 180 -1.05 7.30 10.18
N LYS A 181 -1.89 8.17 9.58
CA LYS A 181 -1.51 9.01 8.43
C LYS A 181 -0.24 9.82 8.72
N TYR A 182 -0.16 10.48 9.87
CA TYR A 182 0.99 11.32 10.22
C TYR A 182 2.24 10.50 10.52
N MET A 183 2.09 9.30 11.09
CA MET A 183 3.21 8.36 11.27
C MET A 183 3.81 7.92 9.93
N TYR A 184 2.96 7.62 8.94
CA TYR A 184 3.39 7.32 7.58
C TYR A 184 4.11 8.51 6.94
N GLN A 185 3.50 9.70 6.98
CA GLN A 185 4.10 10.93 6.44
C GLN A 185 5.45 11.21 7.10
N LEU A 186 5.55 11.01 8.42
CA LEU A 186 6.79 11.18 9.16
C LEU A 186 7.87 10.19 8.68
N ASN A 187 7.53 8.92 8.48
CA ASN A 187 8.47 7.92 7.96
C ASN A 187 8.94 8.28 6.54
N TYR A 188 8.04 8.70 5.65
CA TYR A 188 8.42 9.19 4.32
C TYR A 188 9.42 10.36 4.39
N LEU A 189 9.20 11.32 5.31
CA LEU A 189 10.10 12.44 5.50
C LEU A 189 11.46 11.99 6.09
N LYS A 190 11.47 10.98 6.98
CA LYS A 190 12.71 10.35 7.46
C LYS A 190 13.47 9.75 6.31
N ASP A 191 12.84 8.89 5.52
CA ASP A 191 13.46 8.15 4.43
C ASP A 191 14.08 9.12 3.42
N ASN A 192 13.31 10.11 2.97
CA ASN A 192 13.84 11.18 2.10
C ASN A 192 15.04 11.91 2.72
N TYR A 193 14.97 12.31 4.00
CA TYR A 193 16.07 13.00 4.64
C TYR A 193 17.33 12.12 4.77
N PHE A 194 17.19 10.84 5.15
CA PHE A 194 18.33 9.96 5.41
C PHE A 194 18.95 9.38 4.12
N GLU A 195 18.20 9.30 3.03
CA GLU A 195 18.73 8.96 1.69
C GLU A 195 19.65 10.07 1.15
N ASP A 196 19.26 11.34 1.26
CA ASP A 196 20.07 12.49 0.84
C ASP A 196 19.95 13.69 1.81
N PRO A 197 20.71 13.68 2.93
CA PRO A 197 20.64 14.72 3.94
C PRO A 197 21.04 16.12 3.45
N LYS A 198 21.82 16.20 2.36
CA LYS A 198 22.36 17.46 1.84
C LYS A 198 21.35 18.15 0.92
N ASN A 199 20.61 17.39 0.12
CA ASN A 199 19.67 17.95 -0.84
C ASN A 199 18.23 18.03 -0.30
N ASN A 200 17.83 17.18 0.65
CA ASN A 200 16.47 17.16 1.19
C ASN A 200 16.25 18.11 2.38
N LYS A 201 16.55 19.40 2.15
CA LYS A 201 16.43 20.48 3.16
C LYS A 201 15.02 20.69 3.70
N VAL A 202 14.00 20.41 2.89
CA VAL A 202 12.60 20.57 3.32
C VAL A 202 12.22 19.48 4.33
N SER A 203 12.56 18.20 4.06
CA SER A 203 12.35 17.10 5.02
C SER A 203 13.06 17.37 6.33
N LYS A 204 14.33 17.79 6.23
CA LYS A 204 15.14 18.22 7.37
C LYS A 204 14.45 19.29 8.21
N ALA A 205 13.89 20.32 7.58
CA ALA A 205 13.24 21.41 8.29
C ALA A 205 12.01 20.94 9.07
N SER A 206 11.19 20.07 8.49
CA SER A 206 10.04 19.49 9.18
C SER A 206 10.44 18.61 10.37
N LEU A 207 11.49 17.79 10.20
CA LEU A 207 11.97 16.92 11.27
C LEU A 207 12.63 17.72 12.41
N LEU A 208 13.32 18.82 12.08
CA LEU A 208 13.88 19.74 13.08
C LEU A 208 12.78 20.52 13.81
N TYR A 209 11.71 20.90 13.10
CA TYR A 209 10.54 21.53 13.70
C TYR A 209 9.92 20.60 14.75
N LEU A 210 9.67 19.33 14.39
CA LEU A 210 9.14 18.30 15.30
C LEU A 210 9.99 18.05 16.56
N LEU A 211 11.28 18.36 16.53
CA LEU A 211 12.18 18.18 17.67
C LEU A 211 12.25 19.41 18.59
N LYS A 212 11.55 20.49 18.26
CA LYS A 212 11.68 21.77 18.94
C LYS A 212 10.59 21.93 20.01
N GLU A 213 10.98 21.80 21.29
CA GLU A 213 10.05 21.89 22.42
C GLU A 213 9.35 23.26 22.62
N ASP A 214 9.86 24.33 21.99
CA ASP A 214 9.31 25.70 22.04
C ASP A 214 9.09 26.22 20.60
N ASP A 215 8.22 25.53 19.89
CA ASP A 215 7.72 25.86 18.56
C ASP A 215 6.52 26.82 18.65
N TYR A 216 5.59 26.80 17.68
CA TYR A 216 4.37 27.62 17.81
C TYR A 216 3.47 27.10 18.95
N LEU A 217 3.53 25.79 19.12
CA LEU A 217 2.73 24.80 19.79
C LEU A 217 3.00 24.26 21.20
N PRO A 218 3.65 24.91 22.19
CA PRO A 218 4.45 24.25 23.24
C PRO A 218 4.13 22.78 23.58
N ASP A 219 5.08 21.89 23.28
CA ASP A 219 4.98 20.41 23.35
C ASP A 219 4.65 19.82 24.72
N ASN A 220 4.76 20.61 25.78
CA ASN A 220 4.40 20.18 27.14
C ASN A 220 2.89 19.86 27.31
N SER A 221 2.11 19.88 26.23
CA SER A 221 0.65 19.79 26.18
C SER A 221 0.10 18.45 25.66
N ASP A 222 0.93 17.39 25.61
CA ASP A 222 0.57 16.11 24.98
C ASP A 222 0.12 16.36 23.52
N LEU A 223 -0.85 15.61 22.99
CA LEU A 223 -1.36 15.73 21.63
C LEU A 223 -1.84 17.14 21.23
N ILE A 224 -2.24 17.97 22.19
CA ILE A 224 -2.66 19.36 21.93
C ILE A 224 -1.44 20.23 21.55
N GLY A 225 -0.27 19.88 22.07
CA GLY A 225 0.98 20.57 21.77
C GLY A 225 1.39 20.30 20.33
N LEU A 226 1.32 19.04 19.90
CA LEU A 226 1.80 18.61 18.59
C LEU A 226 0.95 19.05 17.38
N LEU A 227 -0.02 19.95 17.53
CA LEU A 227 -0.93 20.28 16.42
C LEU A 227 -0.22 21.03 15.29
N ASP A 228 0.71 21.91 15.61
CA ASP A 228 1.58 22.58 14.63
C ASP A 228 2.61 21.62 14.04
N ASP A 229 3.12 20.67 14.81
CA ASP A 229 3.96 19.58 14.28
C ASP A 229 3.24 18.72 13.24
N LEU A 230 2.02 18.26 13.56
CA LEU A 230 1.18 17.47 12.66
C LEU A 230 0.93 18.25 11.36
N TYR A 231 0.71 19.57 11.46
CA TYR A 231 0.59 20.44 10.30
C TYR A 231 1.91 20.54 9.52
N ALA A 232 3.03 20.78 10.19
CA ALA A 232 4.36 20.89 9.56
C ALA A 232 4.75 19.62 8.79
N VAL A 233 4.52 18.45 9.39
CA VAL A 233 4.72 17.13 8.77
C VAL A 233 3.86 16.98 7.53
N SER A 234 2.55 17.24 7.65
CA SER A 234 1.62 17.09 6.52
C SER A 234 1.91 18.09 5.39
N TYR A 235 2.18 19.35 5.72
CA TYR A 235 2.55 20.38 4.76
C TYR A 235 3.83 20.01 3.98
N THR A 236 4.85 19.57 4.70
CA THR A 236 6.14 19.22 4.10
C THR A 236 6.05 17.95 3.25
N TYR A 237 5.32 16.95 3.72
CA TYR A 237 5.01 15.75 2.94
C TYR A 237 4.35 16.10 1.61
N LYS A 238 3.30 16.93 1.63
CA LYS A 238 2.59 17.39 0.42
C LYS A 238 3.51 18.17 -0.54
N LYS A 239 4.45 18.98 0.00
CA LYS A 239 5.39 19.79 -0.80
C LYS A 239 6.48 18.97 -1.49
N LEU A 240 6.89 17.86 -0.89
CA LEU A 240 7.96 16.98 -1.38
C LEU A 240 7.47 15.84 -2.25
N ASN A 241 6.18 15.55 -2.24
CA ASN A 241 5.64 14.45 -3.02
C ASN A 241 5.79 14.76 -4.53
N PRO A 242 6.28 13.81 -5.35
CA PRO A 242 6.43 13.98 -6.80
C PRO A 242 5.12 14.37 -7.51
N ASN A 243 3.96 14.05 -6.92
CA ASN A 243 2.65 14.44 -7.42
C ASN A 243 2.16 15.80 -6.86
N LYS A 244 2.97 16.85 -7.03
CA LYS A 244 2.62 18.20 -6.56
C LYS A 244 1.24 18.66 -7.03
N GLU A 245 0.89 18.40 -8.29
CA GLU A 245 -0.43 18.77 -8.85
C GLU A 245 -1.59 18.10 -8.10
N PHE A 246 -1.45 16.84 -7.69
CA PHE A 246 -2.47 16.14 -6.91
C PHE A 246 -2.71 16.84 -5.57
N TYR A 247 -1.65 17.15 -4.83
CA TYR A 247 -1.79 17.79 -3.53
C TYR A 247 -2.17 19.25 -3.63
N ASP A 248 -1.82 19.95 -4.71
CA ASP A 248 -2.31 21.30 -5.00
C ASP A 248 -3.84 21.29 -5.14
N LEU A 249 -4.41 20.29 -5.83
CA LEU A 249 -5.87 20.11 -5.94
C LEU A 249 -6.52 19.84 -4.56
N VAL A 250 -5.90 18.97 -3.76
CA VAL A 250 -6.37 18.69 -2.39
C VAL A 250 -6.29 19.94 -1.52
N ASN A 251 -5.24 20.74 -1.64
CA ASN A 251 -5.09 21.98 -0.88
C ASN A 251 -6.13 23.03 -1.30
N ILE A 252 -6.39 23.19 -2.61
CA ILE A 252 -7.49 24.05 -3.11
C ILE A 252 -8.83 23.58 -2.53
N HIS A 253 -9.05 22.26 -2.48
CA HIS A 253 -10.23 21.69 -1.87
C HIS A 253 -10.33 22.07 -0.38
N ASP A 254 -9.31 21.76 0.40
CA ASP A 254 -9.30 21.94 1.85
C ASP A 254 -9.35 23.44 2.22
N ASP A 255 -8.81 24.34 1.39
CA ASP A 255 -8.93 25.79 1.58
C ASP A 255 -10.36 26.29 1.35
N LYS A 256 -11.07 25.70 0.38
CA LYS A 256 -12.43 26.07 0.02
C LYS A 256 -13.48 25.39 0.92
N TYR A 257 -13.22 24.16 1.32
CA TYR A 257 -14.08 23.30 2.15
C TYR A 257 -13.31 22.72 3.33
N PRO A 258 -12.78 23.56 4.24
CA PRO A 258 -11.93 23.10 5.36
C PRO A 258 -12.63 22.14 6.31
N ALA A 259 -13.96 22.11 6.26
CA ALA A 259 -14.83 21.30 7.09
C ALA A 259 -15.26 19.96 6.47
N PHE A 260 -14.87 19.71 5.22
CA PHE A 260 -15.35 18.54 4.50
C PHE A 260 -14.62 17.29 5.00
N SER A 261 -15.40 16.27 5.37
CA SER A 261 -14.93 14.91 5.58
C SER A 261 -16.00 13.94 5.07
N PHE A 262 -15.58 12.77 4.58
CA PHE A 262 -16.56 11.75 4.24
C PHE A 262 -17.18 11.15 5.51
N PRO A 263 -18.51 10.92 5.53
CA PRO A 263 -19.12 10.14 6.60
C PRO A 263 -18.51 8.73 6.61
N GLY A 264 -18.13 8.25 7.80
CA GLY A 264 -17.63 6.88 7.97
C GLY A 264 -18.69 5.85 7.53
N VAL A 265 -18.24 4.76 6.90
CA VAL A 265 -19.09 3.68 6.39
C VAL A 265 -18.83 2.42 7.23
N GLY A 266 -19.85 1.93 7.94
CA GLY A 266 -19.75 0.74 8.81
C GLY A 266 -20.74 0.77 9.99
N GLU A 267 -21.06 -0.40 10.57
CA GLU A 267 -21.96 -0.50 11.74
C GLU A 267 -21.24 -0.25 13.09
N ASN A 268 -19.92 -0.50 13.19
CA ASN A 268 -19.20 -0.50 14.48
C ASN A 268 -17.90 0.33 14.56
N ASP A 269 -17.27 0.74 13.46
CA ASP A 269 -16.07 1.59 13.46
C ASP A 269 -16.16 2.68 12.39
N LEU A 270 -16.03 3.94 12.81
CA LEU A 270 -15.92 5.08 11.89
C LEU A 270 -14.51 5.07 11.28
N LEU A 271 -14.36 4.45 10.12
CA LEU A 271 -13.09 4.45 9.40
C LEU A 271 -12.87 5.79 8.69
N PRO A 272 -11.76 6.50 8.96
CA PRO A 272 -11.36 7.64 8.17
C PRO A 272 -10.82 7.11 6.84
N LEU A 273 -11.43 7.61 5.78
CA LEU A 273 -11.05 7.31 4.39
C LEU A 273 -9.83 8.15 3.97
N THR A 274 -8.98 8.62 4.88
CA THR A 274 -8.10 9.79 4.69
C THR A 274 -7.30 9.84 3.39
N ASN A 275 -6.71 8.72 2.93
CA ASN A 275 -5.99 8.69 1.65
C ASN A 275 -6.93 8.58 0.43
N LEU A 276 -8.03 7.84 0.58
CA LEU A 276 -9.09 7.73 -0.44
C LEU A 276 -9.84 9.06 -0.58
N GLU A 277 -9.98 9.80 0.51
CA GLU A 277 -10.62 11.10 0.58
C GLU A 277 -9.81 12.14 -0.19
N ASP A 278 -8.48 12.20 0.01
CA ASP A 278 -7.60 13.09 -0.76
C ASP A 278 -7.73 12.80 -2.26
N LEU A 279 -7.76 11.53 -2.67
CA LEU A 279 -8.01 11.15 -4.06
C LEU A 279 -9.37 11.61 -4.56
N VAL A 280 -10.42 11.38 -3.78
CA VAL A 280 -11.78 11.77 -4.13
C VAL A 280 -11.91 13.29 -4.26
N LYS A 281 -11.32 14.06 -3.33
CA LYS A 281 -11.24 15.53 -3.39
C LYS A 281 -10.57 16.00 -4.67
N ALA A 282 -9.40 15.42 -4.97
CA ALA A 282 -8.65 15.74 -6.17
C ALA A 282 -9.41 15.38 -7.46
N CYS A 283 -10.34 14.43 -7.45
CA CYS A 283 -11.08 14.03 -8.63
C CYS A 283 -12.00 15.13 -9.19
N TYR A 284 -12.68 15.92 -8.35
CA TYR A 284 -13.70 16.88 -8.81
C TYR A 284 -13.30 18.36 -8.63
N ILE A 285 -12.08 18.63 -8.20
CA ILE A 285 -11.56 20.00 -8.07
C ILE A 285 -10.87 20.43 -9.35
N ASN A 286 -11.12 21.67 -9.75
CA ASN A 286 -10.56 22.27 -10.96
C ASN A 286 -9.67 23.47 -10.59
N ILE A 287 -8.49 23.54 -11.19
CA ILE A 287 -7.54 24.64 -11.00
C ILE A 287 -8.02 25.88 -11.75
N ASP A 288 -8.58 25.71 -12.95
CA ASP A 288 -9.10 26.80 -13.78
C ASP A 288 -10.62 26.72 -13.89
N GLN A 289 -11.33 27.68 -13.28
CA GLN A 289 -12.79 27.71 -13.31
C GLN A 289 -13.38 28.08 -14.67
N ASN A 290 -12.56 28.49 -15.65
CA ASN A 290 -13.04 28.92 -16.97
C ASN A 290 -13.18 27.77 -17.98
N GLU A 291 -12.57 26.61 -17.72
CA GLU A 291 -12.62 25.45 -18.60
C GLU A 291 -13.29 24.25 -17.91
N PRO A 292 -14.06 23.41 -18.63
CA PRO A 292 -14.59 22.18 -18.06
C PRO A 292 -13.46 21.24 -17.62
N LEU A 293 -13.60 20.66 -16.44
CA LEU A 293 -12.67 19.67 -15.93
C LEU A 293 -12.70 18.42 -16.81
N LYS A 294 -11.60 18.09 -17.50
CA LYS A 294 -11.43 16.81 -18.21
C LYS A 294 -10.29 16.04 -17.57
N ARG A 295 -10.62 15.08 -16.69
CA ARG A 295 -9.64 14.33 -15.91
C ARG A 295 -9.80 12.83 -16.11
N PHE A 296 -8.70 12.11 -16.21
CA PHE A 296 -8.71 10.67 -16.04
C PHE A 296 -7.85 10.26 -14.84
N VAL A 297 -8.37 9.35 -14.03
CA VAL A 297 -7.78 8.92 -12.78
C VAL A 297 -7.27 7.51 -12.95
N VAL A 298 -5.95 7.32 -12.82
CA VAL A 298 -5.33 6.00 -12.87
C VAL A 298 -5.23 5.47 -11.45
N THR A 299 -5.94 4.37 -11.19
CA THR A 299 -5.98 3.72 -9.88
C THR A 299 -5.84 2.21 -10.05
N ARG A 300 -5.39 1.46 -9.04
CA ARG A 300 -5.28 0.00 -9.19
C ARG A 300 -6.63 -0.64 -9.50
N GLU A 301 -7.69 -0.20 -8.81
CA GLU A 301 -9.06 -0.71 -8.95
C GLU A 301 -10.08 0.42 -8.69
N ILE A 302 -11.19 0.42 -9.43
CA ILE A 302 -12.17 1.53 -9.38
C ILE A 302 -13.10 1.43 -8.16
N GLY A 303 -13.60 0.23 -7.83
CA GLY A 303 -14.44 -0.02 -6.64
C GLY A 303 -15.55 1.03 -6.39
N PRO A 304 -15.69 1.57 -5.16
CA PRO A 304 -16.68 2.61 -4.83
C PRO A 304 -16.25 4.03 -5.19
N LEU A 305 -15.07 4.26 -5.78
CA LEU A 305 -14.52 5.60 -6.00
C LEU A 305 -15.48 6.52 -6.75
N GLY A 306 -16.11 6.01 -7.82
CA GLY A 306 -17.07 6.79 -8.59
C GLY A 306 -18.27 7.26 -7.77
N LEU A 307 -18.75 6.44 -6.83
CA LEU A 307 -19.83 6.80 -5.91
C LEU A 307 -19.37 7.81 -4.87
N LEU A 308 -18.15 7.65 -4.32
CA LEU A 308 -17.59 8.58 -3.34
C LEU A 308 -17.34 9.96 -3.97
N VAL A 309 -16.81 10.02 -5.20
CA VAL A 309 -16.69 11.26 -5.97
C VAL A 309 -18.06 11.91 -6.18
N ALA A 310 -19.08 11.13 -6.53
CA ALA A 310 -20.44 11.65 -6.69
C ALA A 310 -20.98 12.24 -5.37
N ILE A 311 -20.77 11.56 -4.24
CA ILE A 311 -21.17 12.04 -2.92
C ILE A 311 -20.42 13.33 -2.55
N GLY A 312 -19.09 13.35 -2.69
CA GLY A 312 -18.26 14.49 -2.35
C GLY A 312 -18.65 15.73 -3.15
N LYS A 313 -18.76 15.59 -4.48
CA LYS A 313 -19.23 16.67 -5.35
C LYS A 313 -20.65 17.14 -5.02
N SER A 314 -21.56 16.22 -4.69
CA SER A 314 -22.94 16.58 -4.29
C SER A 314 -22.98 17.47 -3.05
N LEU A 315 -22.05 17.27 -2.11
CA LEU A 315 -21.96 18.06 -0.88
C LEU A 315 -21.29 19.42 -1.16
N THR A 316 -20.18 19.44 -1.90
CA THR A 316 -19.41 20.66 -2.19
C THR A 316 -20.16 21.63 -3.12
N ASP A 317 -20.92 21.12 -4.11
CA ASP A 317 -21.80 21.95 -4.96
C ASP A 317 -22.81 22.75 -4.13
N ARG A 318 -23.31 22.15 -3.05
CA ARG A 318 -24.26 22.81 -2.14
C ARG A 318 -23.57 23.81 -1.25
N PHE A 319 -22.35 23.53 -0.79
CA PHE A 319 -21.55 24.50 -0.05
C PHE A 319 -21.26 25.74 -0.90
N ASP A 320 -20.88 25.57 -2.16
CA ASP A 320 -20.69 26.68 -3.09
C ASP A 320 -21.96 27.49 -3.30
N ALA A 321 -23.09 26.80 -3.46
CA ALA A 321 -24.39 27.45 -3.54
C ALA A 321 -24.73 28.29 -2.29
N THR A 322 -24.14 28.01 -1.12
CA THR A 322 -24.32 28.84 0.08
C THR A 322 -23.59 30.18 0.08
N ALA A 323 -22.60 30.35 -0.80
CA ALA A 323 -21.91 31.62 -1.03
C ALA A 323 -22.71 32.53 -1.99
N GLY A 324 -23.63 31.95 -2.78
CA GLY A 324 -24.58 32.66 -3.65
C GLY A 324 -25.96 32.88 -3.03
N LYS A 325 -26.81 33.68 -3.70
CA LYS A 325 -28.22 33.90 -3.33
C LYS A 325 -29.11 32.75 -3.84
N ASN A 326 -28.87 31.50 -3.45
CA ASN A 326 -29.87 30.47 -3.73
C ASN A 326 -31.14 30.70 -2.89
N LYS A 327 -32.31 30.55 -3.53
CA LYS A 327 -33.60 30.58 -2.86
C LYS A 327 -33.65 29.38 -1.92
N ILE A 328 -33.68 29.64 -0.61
CA ILE A 328 -34.16 28.64 0.34
C ILE A 328 -35.56 28.25 -0.13
N VAL A 329 -35.80 26.97 -0.41
CA VAL A 329 -37.12 26.48 -0.85
C VAL A 329 -38.14 26.88 0.22
N SER A 330 -38.94 27.90 -0.09
CA SER A 330 -40.06 28.31 0.75
C SER A 330 -41.26 27.45 0.40
N PHE A 331 -41.99 27.04 1.42
CA PHE A 331 -43.23 26.30 1.20
C PHE A 331 -44.30 27.26 0.72
N ILE A 332 -45.00 26.89 -0.34
CA ILE A 332 -46.20 27.60 -0.80
C ILE A 332 -47.44 26.86 -0.31
N LYS A 333 -48.55 27.59 -0.18
CA LYS A 333 -49.82 27.01 0.24
C LYS A 333 -50.18 25.83 -0.65
N GLY A 334 -50.47 24.69 -0.02
CA GLY A 334 -50.84 23.45 -0.70
C GLY A 334 -49.70 22.44 -0.84
N ASP A 335 -48.44 22.85 -0.66
CA ASP A 335 -47.30 21.95 -0.69
C ASP A 335 -47.46 20.83 0.35
N ILE A 336 -47.18 19.59 -0.04
CA ILE A 336 -47.05 18.50 0.91
C ILE A 336 -45.60 18.49 1.39
N ILE A 337 -45.42 18.55 2.70
CA ILE A 337 -44.11 18.56 3.34
C ILE A 337 -44.00 17.37 4.29
N ASN A 338 -42.84 16.70 4.29
CA ASN A 338 -42.49 15.73 5.31
C ASN A 338 -41.87 16.50 6.48
N ILE A 339 -42.50 16.43 7.66
CA ILE A 339 -42.01 17.12 8.85
C ILE A 339 -41.22 16.20 9.78
N GLY A 340 -41.26 14.87 9.58
CA GLY A 340 -40.47 13.91 10.36
C GLY A 340 -40.96 12.46 10.29
N LEU A 341 -40.47 11.61 11.18
CA LEU A 341 -40.73 10.16 11.18
C LEU A 341 -41.23 9.68 12.54
N LYS A 342 -42.19 8.75 12.51
CA LYS A 342 -42.74 8.05 13.67
C LYS A 342 -42.29 6.60 13.70
N THR A 343 -41.80 6.13 14.83
CA THR A 343 -41.56 4.70 15.07
C THR A 343 -42.88 4.00 15.38
N ILE A 344 -43.15 2.90 14.67
CA ILE A 344 -44.30 2.00 14.87
C ILE A 344 -43.77 0.65 15.38
N SER A 345 -44.66 -0.23 15.83
CA SER A 345 -44.34 -1.58 16.28
C SER A 345 -43.42 -2.32 15.30
N GLY A 346 -42.38 -2.98 15.86
CA GLY A 346 -41.38 -3.71 15.10
C GLY A 346 -40.30 -2.84 14.44
N ASN A 347 -39.96 -1.68 15.02
CA ASN A 347 -38.97 -0.72 14.50
C ASN A 347 -39.27 -0.19 13.08
N LYS A 348 -40.50 -0.36 12.59
CA LYS A 348 -40.92 0.19 11.29
C LYS A 348 -41.17 1.68 11.42
N LYS A 349 -40.58 2.47 10.54
CA LYS A 349 -40.71 3.94 10.53
C LYS A 349 -41.78 4.38 9.53
N ARG A 350 -42.57 5.40 9.89
CA ARG A 350 -43.60 6.01 9.00
C ARG A 350 -43.44 7.52 8.94
N LYS A 351 -43.57 8.07 7.74
CA LYS A 351 -43.51 9.53 7.50
C LYS A 351 -44.69 10.26 8.15
N ILE A 352 -44.40 11.44 8.70
CA ILE A 352 -45.38 12.43 9.13
C ILE A 352 -45.43 13.50 8.04
N ASN A 353 -46.42 13.39 7.16
CA ASN A 353 -46.62 14.35 6.08
C ASN A 353 -47.69 15.37 6.49
N ALA A 354 -47.44 16.65 6.23
CA ALA A 354 -48.39 17.72 6.46
C ALA A 354 -48.53 18.58 5.21
N ARG A 355 -49.68 19.23 5.04
CA ARG A 355 -49.87 20.22 3.99
C ARG A 355 -49.51 21.60 4.53
N TYR A 356 -48.66 22.34 3.84
CA TYR A 356 -48.34 23.70 4.23
C TYR A 356 -49.49 24.65 3.87
N GLU A 357 -49.93 25.48 4.80
CA GLU A 357 -51.08 26.38 4.59
C GLU A 357 -50.65 27.85 4.44
N ARG A 358 -49.90 28.38 5.42
CA ARG A 358 -49.49 29.80 5.45
C ARG A 358 -48.41 30.10 6.49
N LYS A 359 -47.77 31.27 6.36
CA LYS A 359 -46.95 31.94 7.38
C LYS A 359 -47.70 33.15 7.92
N TYR A 360 -47.69 33.37 9.23
CA TYR A 360 -48.20 34.59 9.87
C TYR A 360 -47.22 35.04 10.96
N GLY A 361 -46.50 36.13 10.72
CA GLY A 361 -45.38 36.54 11.58
C GLY A 361 -44.25 35.49 11.56
N SER A 362 -43.81 35.06 12.75
CA SER A 362 -42.84 33.97 12.94
C SER A 362 -43.49 32.57 12.98
N GLU A 363 -44.80 32.49 12.84
CA GLU A 363 -45.57 31.25 13.02
C GLU A 363 -45.96 30.66 11.67
N HIS A 364 -45.92 29.34 11.59
CA HIS A 364 -46.28 28.59 10.40
C HIS A 364 -47.51 27.74 10.69
N PHE A 365 -48.35 27.53 9.68
CA PHE A 365 -49.56 26.71 9.77
C PHE A 365 -49.46 25.56 8.78
N ILE A 366 -49.68 24.36 9.29
CA ILE A 366 -49.70 23.12 8.52
C ILE A 366 -50.98 22.33 8.81
N SER A 367 -51.44 21.48 7.89
CA SER A 367 -52.68 20.73 8.06
C SER A 367 -52.52 19.23 7.77
N GLY A 368 -53.32 18.41 8.45
CA GLY A 368 -53.40 16.96 8.22
C GLY A 368 -54.45 16.56 7.18
N LYS A 369 -54.77 15.26 7.07
CA LYS A 369 -55.84 14.74 6.19
C LYS A 369 -57.17 15.49 6.33
N ASN A 370 -57.51 15.89 7.55
CA ASN A 370 -58.79 16.54 7.87
C ASN A 370 -58.78 18.06 7.65
N LYS A 371 -57.71 18.62 7.07
CA LYS A 371 -57.51 20.07 6.85
C LYS A 371 -57.58 20.96 8.10
N GLN A 372 -57.52 20.37 9.29
CA GLN A 372 -57.43 21.13 10.53
C GLN A 372 -56.01 21.71 10.65
N GLU A 373 -55.93 23.04 10.78
CA GLU A 373 -54.65 23.76 10.88
C GLU A 373 -54.00 23.53 12.24
N ILE A 374 -52.70 23.25 12.23
CA ILE A 374 -51.82 23.12 13.38
C ILE A 374 -50.78 24.22 13.28
N LYS A 375 -50.68 25.01 14.35
CA LYS A 375 -49.67 26.04 14.52
C LYS A 375 -48.34 25.38 14.85
N THR A 376 -47.28 25.80 14.18
CA THR A 376 -45.92 25.29 14.36
C THR A 376 -44.89 26.41 14.26
N SER A 377 -43.71 26.19 14.82
CA SER A 377 -42.61 27.16 14.79
C SER A 377 -41.77 27.01 13.53
N GLU A 378 -41.08 28.09 13.13
CA GLU A 378 -40.07 28.04 12.08
C GLU A 378 -38.97 27.00 12.39
N GLU A 379 -38.62 26.84 13.67
CA GLU A 379 -37.71 25.79 14.17
C GLU A 379 -38.21 24.37 13.85
N SER A 380 -39.51 24.11 14.04
CA SER A 380 -40.11 22.78 13.80
C SER A 380 -40.20 22.44 12.31
N LEU A 381 -40.25 23.46 11.45
CA LEU A 381 -40.22 23.30 10.00
C LEU A 381 -38.83 23.46 9.39
N LYS A 382 -37.81 23.73 10.20
CA LYS A 382 -36.44 23.97 9.75
C LYS A 382 -35.92 22.82 8.90
N ASN A 383 -36.27 21.59 9.27
CA ASN A 383 -35.82 20.35 8.61
C ASN A 383 -36.91 19.70 7.73
N ALA A 384 -38.06 20.36 7.54
CA ALA A 384 -39.11 19.83 6.69
C ALA A 384 -38.68 19.86 5.21
N THR A 385 -39.08 18.84 4.45
CA THR A 385 -38.78 18.72 3.01
C THR A 385 -40.06 18.66 2.20
N LYS A 386 -40.08 19.35 1.05
CA LYS A 386 -41.20 19.25 0.11
C LYS A 386 -41.20 17.86 -0.53
N ILE A 387 -42.37 17.25 -0.64
CA ILE A 387 -42.57 15.93 -1.24
C ILE A 387 -43.60 16.01 -2.36
N SER A 388 -43.50 15.11 -3.33
CA SER A 388 -44.36 15.09 -4.51
C SER A 388 -45.84 14.94 -4.15
N GLY A 389 -46.70 15.53 -5.00
CA GLY A 389 -48.13 15.78 -4.73
C GLY A 389 -49.01 14.56 -4.44
N ASP A 390 -48.52 13.34 -4.69
CA ASP A 390 -49.26 12.08 -4.49
C ASP A 390 -49.02 11.44 -3.10
N SER A 391 -48.23 12.08 -2.24
CA SER A 391 -47.92 11.55 -0.92
C SER A 391 -49.10 11.67 0.05
N ASN A 392 -49.44 10.56 0.74
CA ASN A 392 -50.48 10.55 1.77
C ASN A 392 -50.15 11.51 2.92
N VAL A 393 -51.00 12.51 3.16
CA VAL A 393 -50.91 13.41 4.32
C VAL A 393 -51.22 12.63 5.61
N SER A 394 -50.56 12.92 6.73
CA SER A 394 -50.81 12.30 8.02
C SER A 394 -52.06 12.87 8.70
N SER A 395 -52.59 12.15 9.68
CA SER A 395 -53.74 12.64 10.45
C SER A 395 -53.34 13.81 11.37
N TYR A 396 -54.32 14.63 11.75
CA TYR A 396 -54.10 15.76 12.68
C TYR A 396 -53.40 15.31 13.97
N LYS A 397 -53.89 14.23 14.62
CA LYS A 397 -53.31 13.70 15.86
C LYS A 397 -51.87 13.23 15.71
N GLU A 398 -51.51 12.69 14.55
CA GLU A 398 -50.13 12.25 14.29
C GLU A 398 -49.18 13.44 14.13
N ILE A 399 -49.63 14.50 13.45
CA ILE A 399 -48.86 15.74 13.30
C ILE A 399 -48.74 16.47 14.65
N GLU A 400 -49.84 16.56 15.40
CA GLU A 400 -49.86 17.18 16.73
C GLU A 400 -48.94 16.44 17.71
N SER A 401 -49.01 15.11 17.74
CA SER A 401 -48.13 14.28 18.56
C SER A 401 -46.64 14.41 18.15
N PHE A 402 -46.35 14.61 16.85
CA PHE A 402 -44.99 14.86 16.37
C PHE A 402 -44.45 16.23 16.81
N LEU A 403 -45.30 17.24 16.86
CA LEU A 403 -44.93 18.60 17.28
C LEU A 403 -44.85 18.75 18.80
N ASP A 404 -45.37 17.80 19.58
CA ASP A 404 -45.24 17.78 21.04
C ASP A 404 -43.78 17.48 21.46
N PRO A 405 -43.10 18.43 22.12
CA PRO A 405 -41.71 18.25 22.59
C PRO A 405 -41.53 17.09 23.57
N LYS A 406 -42.61 16.59 24.20
CA LYS A 406 -42.55 15.49 25.18
C LYS A 406 -42.65 14.11 24.54
N SER A 407 -42.90 14.02 23.23
CA SER A 407 -43.08 12.75 22.56
C SER A 407 -41.75 12.07 22.22
N THR A 408 -41.53 10.87 22.77
CA THR A 408 -40.30 10.07 22.60
C THR A 408 -40.29 9.18 21.34
N ASN A 409 -41.38 9.13 20.58
CA ASN A 409 -41.56 8.18 19.46
C ASN A 409 -41.15 8.74 18.08
N TYR A 410 -40.47 9.89 18.04
CA TYR A 410 -40.14 10.57 16.80
C TYR A 410 -38.63 10.84 16.70
N GLU A 411 -37.99 10.29 15.67
CA GLU A 411 -36.56 10.51 15.39
C GLU A 411 -36.41 11.76 14.51
N ARG A 412 -35.69 12.76 15.01
CA ARG A 412 -35.09 13.82 14.19
C ARG A 412 -33.64 13.42 13.97
N TYR A 413 -33.27 13.07 12.75
CA TYR A 413 -31.89 12.69 12.46
C TYR A 413 -30.98 13.91 12.51
N LEU A 414 -29.87 13.74 13.23
CA LEU A 414 -28.90 14.78 13.58
C LEU A 414 -27.84 15.02 12.49
N TRP A 415 -27.68 14.15 11.49
CA TRP A 415 -26.53 14.19 10.58
C TRP A 415 -26.32 15.54 9.89
N ASP A 416 -27.41 16.20 9.45
CA ASP A 416 -27.35 17.52 8.82
C ASP A 416 -27.06 18.66 9.80
N GLU A 417 -27.51 18.56 11.05
CA GLU A 417 -27.25 19.56 12.09
C GLU A 417 -25.82 19.46 12.67
N LEU A 418 -25.22 18.26 12.63
CA LEU A 418 -23.92 17.99 13.22
C LEU A 418 -22.74 18.40 12.35
N LEU A 419 -22.81 18.18 11.04
CA LEU A 419 -21.66 18.37 10.13
C LEU A 419 -21.78 19.58 9.21
N PHE A 420 -22.95 20.21 9.07
CA PHE A 420 -23.13 21.35 8.17
C PHE A 420 -23.50 22.63 8.93
N SER A 421 -22.90 23.75 8.50
CA SER A 421 -23.09 25.08 9.07
C SER A 421 -24.48 25.66 8.74
N LYS A 422 -25.06 25.17 7.65
CA LYS A 422 -26.38 25.54 7.13
C LYS A 422 -27.15 24.25 6.81
N ASN A 423 -28.48 24.31 6.86
CA ASN A 423 -29.31 23.16 6.50
C ASN A 423 -29.23 22.90 4.99
N ILE A 424 -28.35 21.98 4.59
CA ILE A 424 -28.14 21.60 3.19
C ILE A 424 -29.35 20.88 2.58
N LYS A 425 -30.32 20.41 3.39
CA LYS A 425 -31.52 19.71 2.91
C LYS A 425 -32.53 20.58 2.18
N LYS A 426 -32.39 21.90 2.26
CA LYS A 426 -33.27 22.87 1.58
C LYS A 426 -32.59 23.63 0.46
N MET A 427 -31.33 23.31 0.20
CA MET A 427 -30.56 23.96 -0.83
C MET A 427 -30.84 23.24 -2.15
N GLU A 428 -30.75 23.95 -3.26
CA GLU A 428 -30.70 23.34 -4.59
C GLU A 428 -29.23 23.12 -4.97
N SER A 429 -28.96 22.04 -5.71
CA SER A 429 -27.63 21.79 -6.27
C SER A 429 -27.39 22.65 -7.52
N SER A 430 -26.12 22.87 -7.90
CA SER A 430 -25.73 23.56 -9.13
C SER A 430 -26.01 22.76 -10.40
N GLY A 431 -26.23 21.45 -10.28
CA GLY A 431 -26.54 20.53 -11.39
C GLY A 431 -26.78 19.11 -10.88
N LYS A 432 -26.74 18.10 -11.75
CA LYS A 432 -26.88 16.66 -11.47
C LYS A 432 -25.58 15.94 -11.77
N ILE A 433 -25.34 14.82 -11.09
CA ILE A 433 -24.15 13.99 -11.33
C ILE A 433 -24.56 12.74 -12.09
N LEU A 434 -23.99 12.54 -13.28
CA LEU A 434 -24.17 11.32 -14.05
C LEU A 434 -23.08 10.31 -13.67
N LEU A 435 -23.45 9.30 -12.88
CA LEU A 435 -22.56 8.19 -12.51
C LEU A 435 -22.75 7.04 -13.51
N VAL A 436 -21.71 6.75 -14.28
CA VAL A 436 -21.70 5.66 -15.25
C VAL A 436 -20.96 4.45 -14.69
N SER A 437 -21.70 3.38 -14.38
CA SER A 437 -21.14 2.19 -13.74
C SER A 437 -22.08 0.99 -13.88
N GLU A 438 -21.54 -0.22 -13.74
CA GLU A 438 -22.33 -1.45 -13.79
C GLU A 438 -23.22 -1.57 -12.55
N LYS A 439 -24.50 -1.89 -12.77
CA LYS A 439 -25.49 -1.99 -11.68
C LYS A 439 -25.04 -3.00 -10.61
N ALA A 440 -24.57 -4.17 -11.04
CA ALA A 440 -24.14 -5.23 -10.13
C ALA A 440 -22.99 -4.78 -9.23
N SER A 441 -22.03 -4.05 -9.79
CA SER A 441 -20.86 -3.54 -9.08
C SER A 441 -21.25 -2.49 -8.05
N LEU A 442 -22.21 -1.61 -8.33
CA LEU A 442 -22.64 -0.57 -7.40
C LEU A 442 -23.61 -1.04 -6.31
N GLU A 443 -24.42 -2.06 -6.58
CA GLU A 443 -25.55 -2.42 -5.72
C GLU A 443 -25.11 -2.80 -4.29
N SER A 444 -23.97 -3.47 -4.14
CA SER A 444 -23.39 -3.80 -2.83
C SER A 444 -23.04 -2.56 -2.01
N PHE A 445 -22.54 -1.51 -2.68
CA PHE A 445 -22.15 -0.23 -2.07
C PHE A 445 -23.37 0.62 -1.73
N LEU A 446 -24.34 0.69 -2.65
CA LEU A 446 -25.57 1.47 -2.45
C LEU A 446 -26.41 0.98 -1.27
N ASN A 447 -26.29 -0.31 -0.95
CA ASN A 447 -26.98 -0.94 0.19
C ASN A 447 -26.16 -0.92 1.49
N GLN A 448 -24.93 -0.42 1.47
CA GLN A 448 -24.18 -0.18 2.72
C GLN A 448 -24.90 0.84 3.57
N LYS A 449 -24.90 0.59 4.88
CA LYS A 449 -25.51 1.50 5.84
C LYS A 449 -24.49 2.53 6.31
N MET A 450 -24.90 3.78 6.26
CA MET A 450 -24.25 4.93 6.84
C MET A 450 -25.19 5.43 7.96
N TYR A 451 -24.74 5.37 9.21
CA TYR A 451 -25.58 5.71 10.37
C TYR A 451 -26.93 4.96 10.42
N GLY A 452 -26.93 3.66 10.06
CA GLY A 452 -28.11 2.80 10.11
C GLY A 452 -29.04 2.87 8.88
N GLU A 453 -28.74 3.72 7.90
CA GLU A 453 -29.55 3.94 6.70
C GLU A 453 -28.70 3.75 5.43
N THR A 454 -29.27 3.22 4.36
CA THR A 454 -28.50 2.91 3.14
C THR A 454 -27.96 4.16 2.43
N ILE A 455 -26.79 4.08 1.79
CA ILE A 455 -26.28 5.19 0.96
C ILE A 455 -27.32 5.61 -0.10
N ARG A 456 -28.02 4.65 -0.70
CA ARG A 456 -29.13 4.91 -1.63
C ARG A 456 -30.22 5.77 -1.02
N SER A 457 -30.62 5.50 0.22
CA SER A 457 -31.68 6.22 0.92
C SER A 457 -31.24 7.61 1.36
N TRP A 458 -29.93 7.83 1.59
CA TRP A 458 -29.36 9.13 1.92
C TRP A 458 -29.27 10.08 0.72
N PHE A 459 -28.75 9.64 -0.42
CA PHE A 459 -28.41 10.55 -1.52
C PHE A 459 -29.50 10.68 -2.59
N GLY A 460 -30.50 9.80 -2.60
CA GLY A 460 -31.54 9.77 -3.63
C GLY A 460 -30.92 9.49 -5.00
N ILE A 461 -30.92 8.22 -5.41
CA ILE A 461 -30.28 7.78 -6.66
C ILE A 461 -31.36 7.34 -7.65
N LYS A 462 -31.32 7.88 -8.87
CA LYS A 462 -32.24 7.51 -9.97
C LYS A 462 -31.52 6.71 -11.02
N GLY A 463 -32.13 5.61 -11.49
CA GLY A 463 -31.70 4.91 -12.69
C GLY A 463 -32.52 5.29 -13.93
N PHE A 464 -32.10 4.77 -15.08
CA PHE A 464 -32.94 4.68 -16.28
C PHE A 464 -33.73 3.36 -16.27
N LYS A 465 -35.03 3.44 -16.60
CA LYS A 465 -35.90 2.31 -16.90
C LYS A 465 -35.52 1.69 -18.25
N ARG A 466 -36.09 0.51 -18.57
CA ARG A 466 -35.87 -0.20 -19.84
C ARG A 466 -36.30 0.60 -21.07
N ASP A 467 -37.25 1.52 -20.92
CA ASP A 467 -37.76 2.40 -21.98
C ASP A 467 -36.99 3.73 -22.07
N TYR A 468 -35.81 3.82 -21.44
CA TYR A 468 -34.96 5.02 -21.40
C TYR A 468 -35.60 6.24 -20.72
N LYS A 469 -36.72 6.06 -20.01
CA LYS A 469 -37.26 7.05 -19.10
C LYS A 469 -36.59 6.94 -17.73
N LEU A 470 -36.54 8.02 -16.99
CA LEU A 470 -36.03 7.98 -15.62
C LEU A 470 -36.97 7.22 -14.70
N GLU A 471 -36.39 6.56 -13.71
CA GLU A 471 -37.13 6.06 -12.57
C GLU A 471 -37.85 7.22 -11.86
N GLU A 472 -39.08 6.96 -11.41
CA GLU A 472 -39.82 7.94 -10.62
C GLU A 472 -39.09 8.18 -9.31
N GLU A 473 -39.07 9.44 -8.87
CA GLU A 473 -38.48 9.75 -7.58
C GLU A 473 -39.36 9.23 -6.48
N ILE A 474 -38.82 8.28 -5.71
CA ILE A 474 -39.41 7.88 -4.44
C ILE A 474 -38.49 8.44 -3.36
N PRO A 475 -38.69 9.71 -2.94
CA PRO A 475 -37.79 10.33 -1.99
C PRO A 475 -37.80 9.53 -0.70
N SER A 476 -36.62 9.12 -0.27
CA SER A 476 -36.46 8.44 1.01
C SER A 476 -36.75 9.42 2.15
N PRO A 477 -37.41 9.01 3.25
CA PRO A 477 -37.55 9.84 4.43
C PRO A 477 -36.22 10.37 4.99
N GLN A 478 -35.14 9.62 4.76
CA GLN A 478 -33.77 9.89 5.19
C GLN A 478 -32.96 10.57 4.09
N GLN A 479 -33.57 10.90 2.95
CA GLN A 479 -32.86 11.59 1.88
C GLN A 479 -32.39 12.96 2.36
N LEU A 480 -31.12 13.24 2.09
CA LEU A 480 -30.49 14.50 2.46
C LEU A 480 -30.92 15.65 1.59
N PHE A 481 -31.30 15.36 0.37
CA PHE A 481 -31.57 16.39 -0.62
C PHE A 481 -33.03 16.34 -1.05
N PRO A 482 -33.65 17.50 -1.36
CA PRO A 482 -35.02 17.53 -1.87
C PRO A 482 -35.18 16.71 -3.15
N GLU A 483 -34.11 16.64 -3.94
CA GLU A 483 -34.04 16.00 -5.23
C GLU A 483 -32.91 14.95 -5.31
N ALA A 484 -33.15 13.89 -6.08
CA ALA A 484 -32.14 12.88 -6.42
C ALA A 484 -31.00 13.51 -7.21
N GLN A 485 -29.80 13.49 -6.67
CA GLN A 485 -28.64 14.19 -7.22
C GLN A 485 -27.81 13.32 -8.17
N ILE A 486 -27.79 12.01 -7.91
CA ILE A 486 -27.00 11.05 -8.65
C ILE A 486 -27.91 10.29 -9.62
N ILE A 487 -27.55 10.33 -10.89
CA ILE A 487 -28.24 9.63 -11.97
C ILE A 487 -27.34 8.48 -12.42
N LEU A 488 -27.83 7.26 -12.28
CA LEU A 488 -27.10 6.04 -12.61
C LEU A 488 -27.33 5.62 -14.06
N ALA A 489 -26.27 5.68 -14.86
CA ALA A 489 -26.22 5.12 -16.21
C ALA A 489 -25.51 3.76 -16.19
N THR A 490 -26.26 2.69 -16.45
CA THR A 490 -25.73 1.31 -16.46
C THR A 490 -25.35 0.79 -17.84
N LYS A 491 -25.82 1.48 -18.88
CA LYS A 491 -25.58 1.17 -20.29
C LYS A 491 -25.17 2.42 -21.06
N ASP A 492 -24.52 2.21 -22.19
CA ASP A 492 -23.93 3.29 -22.98
C ASP A 492 -25.05 4.14 -23.62
N GLU A 493 -26.19 3.53 -23.98
CA GLU A 493 -27.39 4.23 -24.45
C GLU A 493 -27.99 5.17 -23.39
N HIS A 494 -27.83 4.84 -22.10
CA HIS A 494 -28.29 5.72 -21.02
C HIS A 494 -27.44 7.00 -20.97
N VAL A 495 -26.16 6.91 -21.29
CA VAL A 495 -25.25 8.08 -21.35
C VAL A 495 -25.62 8.96 -22.53
N TYR A 496 -25.83 8.38 -23.72
CA TYR A 496 -26.30 9.14 -24.88
C TYR A 496 -27.61 9.87 -24.59
N LYS A 497 -28.58 9.18 -23.99
CA LYS A 497 -29.86 9.78 -23.61
C LYS A 497 -29.67 10.91 -22.59
N ALA A 498 -28.81 10.72 -21.59
CA ALA A 498 -28.51 11.73 -20.59
C ALA A 498 -27.94 13.01 -21.20
N LEU A 499 -26.97 12.87 -22.10
CA LEU A 499 -26.36 14.00 -22.83
C LEU A 499 -27.38 14.73 -23.71
N ASP A 500 -28.31 14.01 -24.34
CA ASP A 500 -29.38 14.62 -25.15
C ASP A 500 -30.39 15.39 -24.32
N LEU A 501 -30.75 14.88 -23.14
CA LEU A 501 -31.64 15.58 -22.21
C LEU A 501 -30.97 16.85 -21.67
N HIS A 502 -29.67 16.78 -21.39
CA HIS A 502 -28.88 17.95 -20.97
C HIS A 502 -28.82 19.03 -22.05
N LYS A 503 -28.51 18.66 -23.30
CA LYS A 503 -28.46 19.60 -24.44
C LYS A 503 -29.81 20.28 -24.74
N LYS A 504 -30.92 19.64 -24.37
CA LYS A 504 -32.28 20.18 -24.55
C LYS A 504 -32.73 21.09 -23.41
N GLU A 505 -31.89 21.30 -22.39
CA GLU A 505 -32.19 22.11 -21.21
C GLU A 505 -33.52 21.72 -20.55
N GLU A 506 -33.86 20.43 -20.53
CA GLU A 506 -35.04 19.99 -19.77
C GLU A 506 -34.82 20.33 -18.29
N ASP A 507 -35.77 21.05 -17.67
CA ASP A 507 -35.72 21.70 -16.34
C ASP A 507 -35.27 20.80 -15.15
N HIS A 508 -35.05 19.51 -15.38
CA HIS A 508 -34.66 18.51 -14.38
C HIS A 508 -33.37 17.74 -14.72
N PHE A 509 -32.66 18.10 -15.79
CA PHE A 509 -31.53 17.33 -16.34
C PHE A 509 -30.28 18.16 -16.68
N ASN A 510 -30.02 19.20 -15.89
CA ASN A 510 -28.75 19.94 -15.95
C ASN A 510 -27.62 19.10 -15.30
N ILE A 511 -26.66 18.58 -16.06
CA ILE A 511 -25.57 17.73 -15.55
C ILE A 511 -24.35 18.60 -15.25
N SER A 512 -23.87 18.59 -14.01
CA SER A 512 -22.65 19.30 -13.59
C SER A 512 -21.39 18.46 -13.67
N LEU A 513 -21.50 17.13 -13.53
CA LEU A 513 -20.35 16.22 -13.55
C LEU A 513 -20.74 14.86 -14.14
N ILE A 514 -19.90 14.34 -15.03
CA ILE A 514 -19.94 12.96 -15.53
C ILE A 514 -18.81 12.16 -14.86
N ILE A 515 -19.16 11.03 -14.25
CA ILE A 515 -18.20 10.11 -13.63
C ILE A 515 -18.27 8.77 -14.35
N CYS A 516 -17.23 8.43 -15.09
CA CYS A 516 -17.13 7.15 -15.79
C CYS A 516 -16.32 6.16 -14.95
N ALA A 517 -17.03 5.27 -14.24
CA ALA A 517 -16.46 4.17 -13.45
C ALA A 517 -16.65 2.81 -14.14
N LYS A 518 -17.05 2.81 -15.42
CA LYS A 518 -17.29 1.63 -16.24
C LYS A 518 -16.17 1.46 -17.27
N SER A 519 -15.55 0.29 -17.30
CA SER A 519 -14.43 -0.01 -18.22
C SER A 519 -14.84 -0.04 -19.70
N SER A 520 -16.08 -0.45 -20.02
CA SER A 520 -16.53 -0.53 -21.43
C SER A 520 -16.59 0.83 -22.13
N ILE A 521 -16.79 1.92 -21.38
CA ILE A 521 -16.80 3.29 -21.92
C ILE A 521 -15.43 3.68 -22.47
N LEU A 522 -14.37 3.09 -21.90
CA LEU A 522 -13.02 3.35 -22.34
C LEU A 522 -12.74 2.79 -23.75
N THR A 523 -13.54 1.82 -24.20
CA THR A 523 -13.38 1.14 -25.50
C THR A 523 -14.33 1.66 -26.60
N ASP A 524 -15.30 2.53 -26.28
CA ASP A 524 -16.20 3.14 -27.27
C ASP A 524 -15.71 4.55 -27.64
N ASP A 525 -15.00 4.65 -28.77
CA ASP A 525 -14.46 5.91 -29.27
C ASP A 525 -15.55 6.95 -29.57
N THR A 526 -16.73 6.52 -30.03
CA THR A 526 -17.82 7.43 -30.40
C THR A 526 -18.42 8.08 -29.16
N LEU A 527 -18.66 7.27 -28.12
CA LEU A 527 -19.16 7.78 -26.84
C LEU A 527 -18.14 8.71 -26.18
N ARG A 528 -16.86 8.34 -26.22
CA ARG A 528 -15.76 9.14 -25.65
C ARG A 528 -15.64 10.50 -26.32
N SER A 529 -15.71 10.57 -27.65
CA SER A 529 -15.73 11.84 -28.39
C SER A 529 -16.92 12.71 -27.99
N ARG A 530 -18.11 12.12 -27.83
CA ARG A 530 -19.31 12.88 -27.43
C ARG A 530 -19.25 13.39 -26.00
N ILE A 531 -18.65 12.64 -25.07
CA ILE A 531 -18.40 13.09 -23.69
C ILE A 531 -17.35 14.20 -23.66
N TYR A 532 -16.32 14.09 -24.50
CA TYR A 532 -15.27 15.10 -24.61
C TYR A 532 -15.81 16.43 -25.12
N GLU A 533 -16.61 16.41 -26.19
CA GLU A 533 -17.24 17.60 -26.79
C GLU A 533 -18.30 18.26 -25.89
N ALA A 534 -18.82 17.55 -24.89
CA ALA A 534 -19.77 18.12 -23.96
C ALA A 534 -19.07 19.13 -23.02
N PRO A 535 -19.61 20.36 -22.85
CA PRO A 535 -19.05 21.38 -21.96
C PRO A 535 -19.39 21.07 -20.48
N ILE A 536 -19.09 19.85 -20.04
CA ILE A 536 -19.43 19.31 -18.73
C ILE A 536 -18.16 18.74 -18.10
N ASP A 537 -17.98 18.95 -16.80
CA ASP A 537 -16.90 18.32 -16.05
C ASP A 537 -17.00 16.79 -16.20
N THR A 538 -15.87 16.13 -16.41
CA THR A 538 -15.79 14.70 -16.68
C THR A 538 -14.60 14.10 -15.96
N VAL A 539 -14.87 13.07 -15.16
CA VAL A 539 -13.88 12.22 -14.51
C VAL A 539 -14.00 10.81 -15.06
N ILE A 540 -12.91 10.28 -15.60
CA ILE A 540 -12.83 8.92 -16.12
C ILE A 540 -11.91 8.11 -15.24
N PHE A 541 -12.39 7.04 -14.64
CA PHE A 541 -11.53 6.11 -13.91
C PHE A 541 -10.96 5.06 -14.86
N ASN A 542 -9.64 4.89 -14.81
CA ASN A 542 -8.92 3.83 -15.50
C ASN A 542 -8.14 2.99 -14.49
N GLU A 543 -8.10 1.68 -14.72
CA GLU A 543 -7.30 0.78 -13.89
C GLU A 543 -5.85 0.80 -14.38
N VAL A 544 -4.87 0.77 -13.47
CA VAL A 544 -3.42 0.84 -13.77
C VAL A 544 -3.02 -0.17 -14.84
N TYR A 545 -3.66 -1.34 -14.87
CA TYR A 545 -3.34 -2.42 -15.81
C TYR A 545 -3.94 -2.21 -17.22
N LYS A 546 -4.59 -1.08 -17.52
CA LYS A 546 -5.19 -0.74 -18.82
C LYS A 546 -4.42 0.38 -19.53
N ASN A 547 -3.10 0.22 -19.62
CA ASN A 547 -2.17 1.23 -20.15
C ASN A 547 -2.44 1.68 -21.60
N GLY A 548 -3.02 0.82 -22.44
CA GLY A 548 -3.34 1.17 -23.84
C GLY A 548 -4.36 2.32 -23.96
N ILE A 549 -5.19 2.53 -22.95
CA ILE A 549 -6.28 3.52 -22.95
C ILE A 549 -5.79 4.89 -22.48
N SER A 550 -4.85 4.93 -21.52
CA SER A 550 -4.31 6.18 -20.96
C SER A 550 -3.75 7.09 -22.06
N LYS A 551 -2.98 6.54 -23.00
CA LYS A 551 -2.45 7.28 -24.16
C LYS A 551 -3.54 7.89 -25.04
N SER A 552 -4.65 7.16 -25.24
CA SER A 552 -5.78 7.65 -26.04
C SER A 552 -6.56 8.76 -25.32
N LEU A 553 -6.64 8.70 -23.99
CA LEU A 553 -7.29 9.73 -23.16
C LEU A 553 -6.46 11.01 -23.10
N GLU A 554 -5.13 10.88 -22.95
CA GLU A 554 -4.18 12.01 -23.04
C GLU A 554 -4.25 12.68 -24.41
N ALA A 555 -4.29 11.91 -25.50
CA ALA A 555 -4.48 12.44 -26.86
C ALA A 555 -5.84 13.15 -27.03
N SER A 556 -6.82 12.85 -26.19
CA SER A 556 -8.12 13.52 -26.12
C SER A 556 -8.14 14.64 -25.07
N ASN A 557 -6.97 15.20 -24.70
CA ASN A 557 -6.81 16.28 -23.72
C ASN A 557 -7.40 16.02 -22.32
N PHE A 558 -7.61 14.75 -21.93
CA PHE A 558 -7.88 14.46 -20.52
C PHE A 558 -6.57 14.54 -19.73
N LYS A 559 -6.57 15.30 -18.64
CA LYS A 559 -5.40 15.41 -17.77
C LYS A 559 -5.28 14.16 -16.88
N PRO A 560 -4.12 13.49 -16.85
CA PRO A 560 -3.89 12.36 -15.94
C PRO A 560 -3.90 12.82 -14.49
N LEU A 561 -4.50 12.02 -13.63
CA LEU A 561 -4.29 12.04 -12.19
C LEU A 561 -3.87 10.64 -11.78
N ILE A 562 -2.56 10.45 -11.55
CA ILE A 562 -2.00 9.15 -11.18
C ILE A 562 -1.93 9.10 -9.66
N GLY A 563 -2.73 8.26 -9.02
CA GLY A 563 -2.46 7.91 -7.61
C GLY A 563 -1.26 6.97 -7.57
N ILE A 564 -0.23 7.25 -6.77
CA ILE A 564 0.97 6.40 -6.73
C ILE A 564 0.58 5.02 -6.17
N GLN A 565 1.19 3.97 -6.74
CA GLN A 565 0.99 2.57 -6.36
C GLN A 565 1.17 2.28 -4.85
N ASP A 566 1.97 3.08 -4.14
CA ASP A 566 2.26 2.91 -2.71
C ASP A 566 1.39 3.80 -1.78
N GLU A 567 0.72 4.81 -2.32
CA GLU A 567 -0.26 5.62 -1.55
C GLU A 567 -1.58 4.85 -1.31
N TYR A 568 -1.75 3.72 -2.01
CA TYR A 568 -2.77 2.71 -1.75
C TYR A 568 -2.25 1.58 -0.84
N GLN A 569 -1.29 1.85 0.04
CA GLN A 569 -1.13 0.94 1.17
C GLN A 569 -2.49 0.90 1.88
N PRO A 570 -3.14 -0.27 1.96
CA PRO A 570 -4.21 -0.44 2.92
C PRO A 570 -3.62 0.03 4.25
N ILE A 571 -4.34 0.91 4.95
CA ILE A 571 -4.11 1.11 6.39
C ILE A 571 -3.76 -0.27 6.94
N ASP A 572 -2.55 -0.38 7.46
CA ASP A 572 -1.90 -1.60 7.97
C ASP A 572 -2.88 -2.78 8.01
N ILE A 573 -2.74 -3.75 7.10
CA ILE A 573 -3.69 -4.87 6.90
C ILE A 573 -3.96 -5.61 8.22
N GLU A 574 -3.07 -5.46 9.20
CA GLU A 574 -3.19 -5.97 10.56
C GLU A 574 -4.20 -5.22 11.45
N LYS A 575 -4.57 -3.97 11.14
CA LYS A 575 -5.56 -3.14 11.85
C LYS A 575 -6.87 -3.08 11.05
N GLY A 576 -7.57 -4.22 11.04
CA GLY A 576 -8.81 -4.43 10.30
C GLY A 576 -9.96 -3.51 10.73
N GLY A 577 -10.35 -2.61 9.83
CA GLY A 577 -11.66 -1.97 9.85
C GLY A 577 -12.66 -2.67 8.93
N ALA A 578 -13.97 -2.57 9.23
CA ALA A 578 -15.06 -3.11 8.42
C ALA A 578 -14.99 -2.71 6.93
N PHE A 579 -14.60 -1.47 6.60
CA PHE A 579 -14.47 -0.99 5.21
C PHE A 579 -13.22 -1.55 4.50
N GLY A 580 -12.09 -1.72 5.20
CA GLY A 580 -10.90 -2.38 4.64
C GLY A 580 -11.16 -3.86 4.35
N SER A 581 -11.80 -4.55 5.30
CA SER A 581 -12.29 -5.91 5.10
C SER A 581 -13.36 -6.02 4.01
N TYR A 582 -14.18 -4.99 3.80
CA TYR A 582 -15.22 -4.93 2.79
C TYR A 582 -14.67 -4.60 1.39
N LEU A 583 -13.70 -3.69 1.27
CA LEU A 583 -12.91 -3.48 0.06
C LEU A 583 -12.25 -4.81 -0.32
N ILE A 584 -11.47 -5.43 0.57
CA ILE A 584 -10.81 -6.71 0.28
C ILE A 584 -11.82 -7.81 -0.12
N ARG A 585 -13.01 -7.86 0.49
CA ARG A 585 -14.08 -8.81 0.10
C ARG A 585 -14.69 -8.51 -1.27
N SER A 586 -14.87 -7.25 -1.62
CA SER A 586 -15.41 -6.82 -2.92
C SER A 586 -14.40 -6.91 -4.07
N LEU A 587 -13.11 -7.07 -3.74
CA LEU A 587 -11.99 -7.19 -4.68
C LEU A 587 -11.56 -8.63 -4.97
N LYS A 588 -12.17 -9.65 -4.33
CA LYS A 588 -11.77 -11.04 -4.57
C LYS A 588 -12.16 -11.51 -5.97
N PRO A 589 -11.21 -12.06 -6.76
CA PRO A 589 -11.54 -12.72 -8.02
C PRO A 589 -12.50 -13.88 -7.77
N ASN A 590 -13.25 -14.27 -8.81
CA ASN A 590 -13.99 -15.53 -8.73
C ASN A 590 -13.00 -16.70 -8.74
N ILE A 591 -12.69 -17.24 -7.56
CA ILE A 591 -11.74 -18.33 -7.39
C ILE A 591 -12.45 -19.66 -7.66
N ILE A 592 -12.02 -20.35 -8.71
CA ILE A 592 -12.42 -21.70 -9.04
C ILE A 592 -11.27 -22.63 -8.67
N VAL A 593 -11.49 -23.56 -7.75
CA VAL A 593 -10.46 -24.53 -7.38
C VAL A 593 -10.76 -25.87 -8.03
N LYS A 594 -9.83 -26.36 -8.84
CA LYS A 594 -9.86 -27.68 -9.47
C LYS A 594 -8.81 -28.58 -8.83
N GLU A 595 -9.27 -29.44 -7.92
CA GLU A 595 -8.44 -30.50 -7.35
C GLU A 595 -8.21 -31.59 -8.42
N MET A 596 -6.95 -31.92 -8.68
CA MET A 596 -6.55 -32.99 -9.60
C MET A 596 -6.69 -34.35 -8.88
N LYS A 597 -7.87 -34.97 -9.01
CA LYS A 597 -8.19 -36.26 -8.39
C LYS A 597 -7.75 -37.42 -9.27
N ASP A 598 -7.34 -38.52 -8.62
CA ASP A 598 -7.13 -39.84 -9.23
C ASP A 598 -6.00 -39.99 -10.26
N ASP A 599 -5.06 -39.04 -10.35
CA ASP A 599 -3.85 -39.21 -11.15
C ASP A 599 -2.83 -40.13 -10.43
N LYS A 600 -2.51 -41.27 -11.04
CA LYS A 600 -1.49 -42.20 -10.52
C LYS A 600 -0.12 -41.53 -10.43
N HIS A 601 0.24 -40.64 -11.36
CA HIS A 601 1.51 -39.93 -11.38
C HIS A 601 1.59 -38.85 -10.30
N LEU A 602 0.53 -38.06 -10.08
CA LEU A 602 0.56 -37.03 -9.02
C LEU A 602 0.61 -37.62 -7.60
N LYS A 603 0.13 -38.86 -7.40
CA LYS A 603 0.34 -39.59 -6.13
C LYS A 603 1.81 -39.83 -5.83
N HIS A 604 2.64 -40.06 -6.86
CA HIS A 604 4.08 -40.18 -6.69
C HIS A 604 4.69 -38.83 -6.26
N LEU A 605 4.26 -37.71 -6.84
CA LEU A 605 4.72 -36.38 -6.40
C LEU A 605 4.41 -36.10 -4.92
N ASP A 606 3.19 -36.41 -4.47
CA ASP A 606 2.80 -36.23 -3.07
C ASP A 606 3.63 -37.13 -2.13
N LYS A 607 3.92 -38.38 -2.54
CA LYS A 607 4.80 -39.29 -1.78
C LYS A 607 6.25 -38.80 -1.75
N LEU A 608 6.78 -38.28 -2.86
CA LEU A 608 8.11 -37.65 -2.91
C LEU A 608 8.20 -36.49 -1.92
N ARG A 609 7.23 -35.58 -1.92
CA ARG A 609 7.20 -34.47 -0.95
C ARG A 609 7.16 -34.96 0.50
N SER A 610 6.44 -36.04 0.79
CA SER A 610 6.38 -36.59 2.15
C SER A 610 7.73 -37.14 2.63
N PHE A 611 8.56 -37.66 1.72
CA PHE A 611 9.89 -38.19 2.05
C PHE A 611 10.92 -37.12 2.40
N LEU A 612 10.66 -35.83 2.14
CA LEU A 612 11.57 -34.75 2.57
C LEU A 612 11.81 -34.75 4.08
N LYS A 613 10.84 -35.25 4.86
CA LYS A 613 10.93 -35.38 6.33
C LYS A 613 11.87 -36.49 6.79
N GLU A 614 12.20 -37.44 5.92
CA GLU A 614 13.08 -38.57 6.24
C GLU A 614 14.56 -38.17 6.20
N PHE A 615 14.87 -36.99 5.67
CA PHE A 615 16.23 -36.45 5.65
C PHE A 615 16.46 -35.52 6.85
N ASN A 616 17.57 -35.72 7.57
CA ASN A 616 18.01 -34.89 8.69
C ASN A 616 19.17 -33.96 8.29
N ASP A 617 19.61 -33.09 9.20
CA ASP A 617 20.72 -32.14 8.95
C ASP A 617 22.05 -32.86 8.65
N GLU A 618 22.23 -34.11 9.07
CA GLU A 618 23.43 -34.93 8.74
C GLU A 618 23.50 -35.30 7.25
N ASN A 619 22.37 -35.26 6.54
CA ASN A 619 22.26 -35.57 5.12
C ASN A 619 21.71 -34.39 4.33
N ILE A 620 22.02 -33.17 4.76
CA ILE A 620 21.48 -31.93 4.19
C ILE A 620 21.71 -31.84 2.67
N ILE A 621 22.83 -32.41 2.17
CA ILE A 621 23.16 -32.48 0.74
C ILE A 621 22.17 -33.37 -0.02
N LEU A 622 21.88 -34.56 0.50
CA LEU A 622 20.91 -35.47 -0.11
C LEU A 622 19.50 -34.90 -0.02
N LYS A 623 19.15 -34.28 1.11
CA LYS A 623 17.88 -33.57 1.29
C LYS A 623 17.70 -32.51 0.22
N TYR A 624 18.73 -31.69 -0.01
CA TYR A 624 18.76 -30.67 -1.04
C TYR A 624 18.55 -31.25 -2.44
N ARG A 625 19.33 -32.28 -2.83
CA ARG A 625 19.19 -32.90 -4.16
C ARG A 625 17.81 -33.51 -4.36
N PHE A 626 17.26 -34.14 -3.32
CA PHE A 626 15.92 -34.71 -3.33
C PHE A 626 14.82 -33.63 -3.43
N ALA A 627 14.94 -32.55 -2.67
CA ALA A 627 14.07 -31.38 -2.74
C ALA A 627 14.03 -30.79 -4.15
N ARG A 628 15.18 -30.68 -4.81
CA ARG A 628 15.29 -30.22 -6.20
C ARG A 628 14.54 -31.13 -7.18
N ILE A 629 14.72 -32.45 -7.07
CA ILE A 629 14.00 -33.44 -7.89
C ILE A 629 12.49 -33.27 -7.73
N ALA A 630 12.00 -33.22 -6.48
CA ALA A 630 10.58 -33.05 -6.19
C ALA A 630 10.03 -31.69 -6.70
N HIS A 631 10.81 -30.62 -6.56
CA HIS A 631 10.44 -29.28 -7.04
C HIS A 631 10.30 -29.23 -8.57
N ASN A 632 11.30 -29.74 -9.29
CA ASN A 632 11.32 -29.76 -10.75
C ASN A 632 10.13 -30.55 -11.31
N LEU A 633 9.81 -31.71 -10.71
CA LEU A 633 8.64 -32.49 -11.09
C LEU A 633 7.33 -31.77 -10.75
N GLY A 634 7.25 -31.10 -9.60
CA GLY A 634 6.06 -30.36 -9.18
C GLY A 634 5.68 -29.19 -10.10
N GLN A 635 6.66 -28.63 -10.82
CA GLN A 635 6.48 -27.52 -11.77
C GLN A 635 6.13 -27.95 -13.19
N LYS A 636 6.18 -29.26 -13.50
CA LYS A 636 5.96 -29.74 -14.87
C LYS A 636 4.51 -29.62 -15.28
N LEU A 637 4.28 -28.71 -16.22
CA LEU A 637 2.98 -28.55 -16.90
C LEU A 637 2.80 -29.54 -18.04
N ILE A 638 3.88 -29.92 -18.72
CA ILE A 638 3.89 -30.87 -19.85
C ILE A 638 4.97 -31.95 -19.65
N PRO A 639 4.86 -33.09 -20.34
CA PRO A 639 5.89 -34.15 -20.28
C PRO A 639 7.26 -33.65 -20.74
N PHE A 640 8.32 -34.33 -20.29
CA PHE A 640 9.67 -34.08 -20.79
C PHE A 640 9.77 -34.36 -22.30
N SER A 641 10.53 -33.52 -23.01
CA SER A 641 11.06 -33.90 -24.32
C SER A 641 12.05 -35.07 -24.17
N GLU A 642 12.35 -35.78 -25.26
CA GLU A 642 13.27 -36.95 -25.21
C GLU A 642 14.64 -36.59 -24.62
N GLU A 643 15.19 -35.44 -25.00
CA GLU A 643 16.47 -34.95 -24.48
C GLU A 643 16.40 -34.60 -22.98
N GLU A 644 15.36 -33.87 -22.56
CA GLU A 644 15.20 -33.54 -21.14
C GLU A 644 14.92 -34.77 -20.28
N ARG A 645 14.18 -35.75 -20.84
CA ARG A 645 13.88 -37.02 -20.18
C ARG A 645 15.18 -37.75 -19.88
N LYS A 646 16.06 -37.85 -20.88
CA LYS A 646 17.37 -38.48 -20.72
C LYS A 646 18.23 -37.75 -19.68
N ASN A 647 18.34 -36.43 -19.77
CA ASN A 647 19.12 -35.63 -18.81
C ASN A 647 18.59 -35.77 -17.36
N PHE A 648 17.27 -35.84 -17.20
CA PHE A 648 16.65 -36.05 -15.90
C PHE A 648 16.81 -37.48 -15.39
N GLU A 649 16.74 -38.48 -16.28
CA GLU A 649 17.05 -39.88 -15.99
C GLU A 649 18.48 -40.03 -15.47
N ASP A 650 19.45 -39.43 -16.16
CA ASP A 650 20.86 -39.43 -15.76
C ASP A 650 21.04 -38.75 -14.38
N THR A 651 20.37 -37.63 -14.15
CA THR A 651 20.40 -36.92 -12.85
C THR A 651 19.82 -37.78 -11.73
N LEU A 652 18.71 -38.46 -11.99
CA LEU A 652 18.03 -39.31 -11.02
C LEU A 652 18.85 -40.58 -10.72
N ASP A 653 19.54 -41.13 -11.71
CA ASP A 653 20.44 -42.28 -11.52
C ASP A 653 21.62 -41.94 -10.63
N LEU A 654 22.28 -40.80 -10.88
CA LEU A 654 23.35 -40.31 -10.01
C LEU A 654 22.88 -40.11 -8.57
N PHE A 655 21.68 -39.54 -8.39
CA PHE A 655 21.09 -39.39 -7.06
C PHE A 655 20.77 -40.74 -6.40
N LEU A 656 20.27 -41.71 -7.17
CA LEU A 656 19.97 -43.06 -6.67
C LEU A 656 21.24 -43.80 -6.23
N GLU A 657 22.36 -43.64 -6.93
CA GLU A 657 23.65 -44.21 -6.55
C GLU A 657 24.12 -43.65 -5.19
N ASP A 658 24.08 -42.33 -5.02
CA ASP A 658 24.44 -41.67 -3.75
C ASP A 658 23.51 -42.10 -2.62
N LEU A 659 22.21 -42.16 -2.89
CA LEU A 659 21.19 -42.54 -1.91
C LEU A 659 21.33 -44.02 -1.52
N GLU A 660 21.71 -44.90 -2.45
CA GLU A 660 21.96 -46.31 -2.16
C GLU A 660 23.06 -46.45 -1.10
N VAL A 661 24.17 -45.74 -1.28
CA VAL A 661 25.30 -45.78 -0.34
C VAL A 661 24.87 -45.33 1.05
N GLN A 662 24.16 -44.20 1.15
CA GLN A 662 23.75 -43.65 2.44
C GLN A 662 22.64 -44.48 3.10
N SER A 663 21.75 -45.09 2.32
CA SER A 663 20.67 -45.94 2.83
C SER A 663 21.16 -47.22 3.54
N ARG A 664 22.42 -47.63 3.31
CA ARG A 664 23.04 -48.75 4.05
C ARG A 664 23.31 -48.42 5.51
N PHE A 665 23.44 -47.13 5.82
CA PHE A 665 23.76 -46.64 7.15
C PHE A 665 22.55 -45.99 7.83
N ILE A 666 21.57 -45.52 7.06
CA ILE A 666 20.41 -44.77 7.56
C ILE A 666 19.12 -45.45 7.13
N ASN A 667 18.46 -46.09 8.09
CA ASN A 667 17.28 -46.92 7.86
C ASN A 667 16.12 -46.15 7.18
N ASN A 668 15.91 -44.87 7.53
CA ASN A 668 14.84 -44.06 6.96
C ASN A 668 15.03 -43.80 5.46
N LEU A 669 16.27 -43.69 4.98
CA LEU A 669 16.58 -43.48 3.57
C LEU A 669 16.38 -44.75 2.72
N LYS A 670 16.32 -45.93 3.34
CA LYS A 670 16.09 -47.21 2.65
C LYS A 670 14.70 -47.28 2.02
N GLU A 671 13.68 -46.72 2.69
CA GLU A 671 12.34 -46.61 2.11
C GLU A 671 12.34 -45.68 0.89
N VAL A 672 13.01 -44.52 1.01
CA VAL A 672 13.12 -43.54 -0.08
C VAL A 672 13.80 -44.15 -1.30
N TYR A 673 14.95 -44.82 -1.12
CA TYR A 673 15.68 -45.49 -2.20
C TYR A 673 14.83 -46.57 -2.87
N SER A 674 14.21 -47.45 -2.09
CA SER A 674 13.40 -48.55 -2.62
C SER A 674 12.23 -48.01 -3.46
N TYR A 675 11.56 -46.98 -2.97
CA TYR A 675 10.45 -46.33 -3.66
C TYR A 675 10.87 -45.66 -4.98
N LEU A 676 11.95 -44.88 -4.96
CA LEU A 676 12.46 -44.20 -6.15
C LEU A 676 12.89 -45.20 -7.22
N LYS A 677 13.52 -46.30 -6.83
CA LYS A 677 13.97 -47.35 -7.74
C LYS A 677 12.79 -48.11 -8.36
N GLU A 678 11.79 -48.46 -7.56
CA GLU A 678 10.60 -49.19 -8.02
C GLU A 678 9.73 -48.34 -8.98
N HIS A 679 9.60 -47.05 -8.70
CA HIS A 679 8.69 -46.14 -9.42
C HIS A 679 9.41 -45.14 -10.33
N LYS A 680 10.66 -45.40 -10.71
CA LYS A 680 11.49 -44.45 -11.49
C LYS A 680 10.76 -43.95 -12.73
N LYS A 681 10.17 -44.85 -13.53
CA LYS A 681 9.48 -44.50 -14.78
C LYS A 681 8.26 -43.63 -14.52
N GLU A 682 7.41 -44.02 -13.58
CA GLU A 682 6.21 -43.28 -13.23
C GLU A 682 6.52 -41.89 -12.67
N ILE A 683 7.63 -41.73 -11.97
CA ILE A 683 8.13 -40.46 -11.43
C ILE A 683 8.57 -39.52 -12.56
N ILE A 684 9.31 -40.03 -13.55
CA ILE A 684 9.77 -39.23 -14.69
C ILE A 684 8.60 -38.74 -15.53
N ASP A 685 7.53 -39.53 -15.64
CA ASP A 685 6.36 -39.19 -16.45
C ASP A 685 5.37 -38.22 -15.74
N ILE A 686 5.68 -37.73 -14.53
CA ILE A 686 4.83 -36.76 -13.80
C ILE A 686 4.67 -35.46 -14.59
N SER A 687 3.42 -35.08 -14.89
CA SER A 687 3.07 -33.80 -15.48
C SER A 687 1.59 -33.43 -15.27
N ARG A 688 1.24 -32.16 -15.41
CA ARG A 688 -0.15 -31.66 -15.20
C ARG A 688 -1.01 -31.57 -16.48
N HIS A 689 -0.46 -31.88 -17.65
CA HIS A 689 -1.08 -31.57 -18.94
C HIS A 689 -2.44 -32.24 -19.15
N SER A 690 -2.58 -33.50 -18.76
CA SER A 690 -3.81 -34.29 -18.93
C SER A 690 -5.03 -33.63 -18.29
N HIS A 691 -4.85 -33.02 -17.12
CA HIS A 691 -5.91 -32.35 -16.36
C HIS A 691 -6.25 -30.99 -16.95
N ILE A 692 -5.23 -30.24 -17.39
CA ILE A 692 -5.42 -28.95 -18.07
C ILE A 692 -6.18 -29.19 -19.38
N GLU A 693 -5.80 -30.21 -20.15
CA GLU A 693 -6.48 -30.59 -21.40
C GLU A 693 -7.92 -31.03 -21.17
N SER A 694 -8.17 -31.86 -20.14
CA SER A 694 -9.52 -32.28 -19.78
C SER A 694 -10.42 -31.06 -19.52
N TYR A 695 -9.93 -30.10 -18.74
CA TYR A 695 -10.67 -28.87 -18.44
C TYR A 695 -10.88 -27.98 -19.67
N LEU A 696 -9.84 -27.79 -20.49
CA LEU A 696 -9.96 -27.00 -21.73
C LEU A 696 -10.92 -27.66 -22.74
N ASN A 697 -11.04 -29.00 -22.72
CA ASN A 697 -12.01 -29.72 -23.53
C ASN A 697 -13.46 -29.54 -23.06
N GLU A 698 -13.70 -29.40 -21.75
CA GLU A 698 -15.02 -29.08 -21.20
C GLU A 698 -15.48 -27.67 -21.62
N ASP A 699 -14.54 -26.74 -21.86
CA ASP A 699 -14.82 -25.31 -22.05
C ASP A 699 -14.15 -24.69 -23.30
N LYS A 700 -14.15 -25.43 -24.42
CA LYS A 700 -13.44 -25.05 -25.67
C LYS A 700 -13.80 -23.68 -26.24
N ARG A 701 -14.98 -23.15 -25.90
CA ARG A 701 -15.51 -21.89 -26.46
C ARG A 701 -14.96 -20.65 -25.73
N LEU A 702 -14.52 -20.80 -24.49
CA LEU A 702 -14.03 -19.68 -23.70
C LEU A 702 -12.54 -19.45 -23.91
N LYS A 703 -12.15 -18.18 -23.96
CA LYS A 703 -10.75 -17.76 -24.00
C LYS A 703 -10.13 -17.95 -22.61
N HIS A 704 -9.10 -18.79 -22.56
CA HIS A 704 -8.32 -19.06 -21.36
C HIS A 704 -6.91 -18.48 -21.50
N SER A 705 -6.30 -18.17 -20.37
CA SER A 705 -4.89 -17.79 -20.28
C SER A 705 -4.20 -18.66 -19.24
N LEU A 706 -3.13 -19.36 -19.60
CA LEU A 706 -2.33 -20.18 -18.69
C LEU A 706 -1.06 -19.43 -18.30
N ILE A 707 -0.89 -19.17 -17.01
CA ILE A 707 0.33 -18.54 -16.49
C ILE A 707 1.45 -19.58 -16.33
N CYS A 708 2.64 -19.27 -16.84
CA CYS A 708 3.83 -20.13 -16.75
C CYS A 708 5.13 -19.34 -16.53
N ARG A 709 6.22 -20.04 -16.19
CA ARG A 709 7.56 -19.44 -16.16
C ARG A 709 7.98 -19.03 -17.57
N GLN A 710 8.77 -17.95 -17.69
CA GLN A 710 9.25 -17.47 -18.99
C GLN A 710 9.97 -18.56 -19.79
N SER A 711 10.83 -19.32 -19.11
CA SER A 711 11.57 -20.46 -19.68
C SER A 711 10.68 -21.56 -20.26
N HIS A 712 9.41 -21.66 -19.84
CA HIS A 712 8.46 -22.69 -20.30
C HIS A 712 7.50 -22.19 -21.38
N LYS A 713 7.40 -20.87 -21.60
CA LYS A 713 6.39 -20.23 -22.45
C LYS A 713 6.39 -20.77 -23.88
N GLU A 714 7.53 -20.73 -24.55
CA GLU A 714 7.64 -21.19 -25.95
C GLU A 714 7.42 -22.69 -26.10
N LYS A 715 7.83 -23.50 -25.11
CA LYS A 715 7.57 -24.94 -25.09
C LYS A 715 6.07 -25.23 -24.96
N LEU A 716 5.39 -24.55 -24.04
CA LEU A 716 3.94 -24.68 -23.85
C LEU A 716 3.16 -24.20 -25.06
N LYS A 717 3.54 -23.08 -25.67
CA LYS A 717 2.96 -22.61 -26.93
C LYS A 717 3.05 -23.68 -28.01
N LYS A 718 4.25 -24.25 -28.23
CA LYS A 718 4.44 -25.33 -29.22
C LYS A 718 3.59 -26.56 -28.91
N PHE A 719 3.51 -26.96 -27.64
CA PHE A 719 2.75 -28.14 -27.20
C PHE A 719 1.24 -27.98 -27.42
N PHE A 720 0.67 -26.81 -27.09
CA PHE A 720 -0.77 -26.55 -27.20
C PHE A 720 -1.22 -26.04 -28.59
N LYS A 721 -0.30 -25.54 -29.43
CA LYS A 721 -0.61 -24.99 -30.77
C LYS A 721 -1.42 -25.94 -31.65
N ASN A 722 -1.19 -27.25 -31.53
CA ASN A 722 -1.82 -28.25 -32.39
C ASN A 722 -3.11 -28.84 -31.81
N LYS A 723 -3.57 -28.39 -30.64
CA LYS A 723 -4.68 -29.02 -29.89
C LYS A 723 -6.04 -28.29 -30.00
N ASP A 724 -6.14 -27.28 -30.85
CA ASP A 724 -7.37 -26.50 -31.12
C ASP A 724 -8.06 -25.96 -29.85
N PHE A 725 -7.26 -25.41 -28.93
CA PHE A 725 -7.74 -24.75 -27.73
C PHE A 725 -7.68 -23.23 -27.88
N ASN A 726 -8.70 -22.52 -27.39
CA ASN A 726 -8.67 -21.07 -27.24
C ASN A 726 -7.87 -20.67 -25.98
N LEU A 727 -6.56 -20.91 -26.03
CA LEU A 727 -5.63 -20.78 -24.91
C LEU A 727 -4.46 -19.85 -25.26
N ASP A 728 -4.34 -18.75 -24.50
CA ASP A 728 -3.14 -17.91 -24.50
C ASP A 728 -2.16 -18.40 -23.44
N ILE A 729 -0.89 -18.55 -23.79
CA ILE A 729 0.18 -18.84 -22.83
C ILE A 729 0.86 -17.52 -22.44
N ILE A 730 0.79 -17.18 -21.16
CA ILE A 730 1.35 -15.94 -20.62
C ILE A 730 2.39 -16.24 -19.54
N ASN A 731 3.39 -15.37 -19.41
CA ASN A 731 4.31 -15.40 -18.28
C ASN A 731 3.82 -14.47 -17.15
N LYS A 732 4.62 -14.34 -16.08
CA LYS A 732 4.30 -13.42 -14.96
C LYS A 732 4.37 -11.93 -15.36
N SER A 733 5.36 -11.50 -16.16
CA SER A 733 5.47 -10.09 -16.58
C SER A 733 4.27 -9.65 -17.42
N GLU A 734 3.85 -10.49 -18.36
CA GLU A 734 2.66 -10.29 -19.19
C GLU A 734 1.36 -10.33 -18.38
N LEU A 735 1.32 -11.06 -17.25
CA LEU A 735 0.17 -11.01 -16.35
C LEU A 735 0.01 -9.59 -15.78
N ASP A 736 1.13 -8.97 -15.41
CA ASP A 736 1.16 -7.61 -14.86
C ASP A 736 0.99 -6.55 -15.98
N GLU A 737 1.45 -6.81 -17.22
CA GLU A 737 1.39 -5.86 -18.36
C GLU A 737 0.08 -5.90 -19.17
N LYS A 738 -0.45 -7.09 -19.50
CA LYS A 738 -1.53 -7.23 -20.50
C LYS A 738 -2.92 -6.87 -19.96
N GLY A 739 -3.09 -6.88 -18.63
CA GLY A 739 -4.32 -6.50 -17.96
C GLY A 739 -5.49 -7.49 -18.17
N PHE A 740 -6.23 -7.71 -17.08
CA PHE A 740 -7.53 -8.39 -16.96
C PHE A 740 -7.89 -9.48 -18.00
N PHE A 741 -7.68 -10.75 -17.64
CA PHE A 741 -8.09 -11.90 -18.45
C PHE A 741 -9.54 -12.34 -18.18
N LYS A 742 -10.12 -13.14 -19.06
CA LYS A 742 -11.44 -13.75 -18.80
C LYS A 742 -11.30 -14.93 -17.82
N ASN A 743 -10.51 -15.93 -18.22
CA ASN A 743 -10.25 -17.12 -17.42
C ASN A 743 -8.73 -17.30 -17.29
N LEU A 744 -8.20 -17.16 -16.08
CA LEU A 744 -6.77 -17.35 -15.79
C LEU A 744 -6.55 -18.70 -15.11
N ILE A 745 -5.86 -19.60 -15.79
CA ILE A 745 -5.45 -20.91 -15.27
C ILE A 745 -4.16 -20.72 -14.50
N ILE A 746 -4.19 -21.01 -13.20
CA ILE A 746 -3.10 -20.83 -12.25
C ILE A 746 -2.64 -22.20 -11.75
N PRO A 747 -1.48 -22.69 -12.20
CA PRO A 747 -0.83 -23.82 -11.56
C PRO A 747 -0.17 -23.36 -10.24
N TYR A 748 -0.28 -24.14 -9.17
CA TYR A 748 0.06 -23.71 -7.81
C TYR A 748 1.56 -23.50 -7.52
N PHE A 749 2.47 -23.77 -8.45
CA PHE A 749 3.90 -23.89 -8.17
C PHE A 749 4.66 -22.57 -7.93
N TRP A 750 3.97 -21.44 -7.78
CA TRP A 750 4.56 -20.09 -7.68
C TRP A 750 4.89 -19.64 -6.25
N GLY A 751 4.87 -20.56 -5.28
CA GLY A 751 5.13 -20.22 -3.87
C GLY A 751 3.96 -19.46 -3.23
N ALA A 752 4.04 -19.26 -1.91
CA ALA A 752 2.94 -18.71 -1.13
C ALA A 752 2.68 -17.23 -1.36
N GLU A 753 3.72 -16.43 -1.61
CA GLU A 753 3.59 -15.00 -1.84
C GLU A 753 2.80 -14.71 -3.13
N ILE A 754 3.23 -15.31 -4.25
CA ILE A 754 2.55 -15.14 -5.54
C ILE A 754 1.16 -15.78 -5.49
N SER A 755 0.99 -16.94 -4.84
CA SER A 755 -0.33 -17.56 -4.68
C SER A 755 -1.29 -16.67 -3.87
N THR A 756 -0.80 -15.99 -2.83
CA THR A 756 -1.58 -15.03 -2.04
C THR A 756 -1.93 -13.81 -2.88
N LYS A 757 -0.98 -13.29 -3.67
CA LYS A 757 -1.24 -12.23 -4.65
C LYS A 757 -2.35 -12.65 -5.63
N LEU A 758 -2.22 -13.79 -6.27
CA LEU A 758 -3.21 -14.29 -7.22
C LEU A 758 -4.57 -14.65 -6.57
N ARG A 759 -4.66 -14.88 -5.26
CA ARG A 759 -5.96 -15.04 -4.56
C ARG A 759 -6.63 -13.71 -4.22
N ASN A 760 -5.84 -12.67 -3.99
CA ASN A 760 -6.33 -11.40 -3.45
C ASN A 760 -6.50 -10.31 -4.50
N TYR A 761 -5.87 -10.42 -5.67
CA TYR A 761 -5.93 -9.40 -6.73
C TYR A 761 -6.65 -9.89 -7.98
N HIS A 762 -7.39 -8.99 -8.64
CA HIS A 762 -8.26 -9.33 -9.76
C HIS A 762 -7.53 -9.27 -11.12
N TYR A 763 -6.72 -10.30 -11.41
CA TYR A 763 -6.04 -10.44 -12.70
C TYR A 763 -6.95 -10.99 -13.80
N ALA A 764 -8.05 -11.65 -13.44
CA ALA A 764 -9.03 -12.18 -14.38
C ALA A 764 -10.42 -12.31 -13.74
N GLN A 765 -11.46 -12.35 -14.58
CA GLN A 765 -12.83 -12.60 -14.12
C GLN A 765 -12.91 -13.90 -13.31
N ASN A 766 -12.30 -14.98 -13.81
CA ASN A 766 -12.18 -16.25 -13.12
C ASN A 766 -10.72 -16.65 -12.91
N HIS A 767 -10.34 -16.94 -11.67
CA HIS A 767 -9.04 -17.47 -11.29
C HIS A 767 -9.16 -18.97 -11.03
N ILE A 768 -8.62 -19.79 -11.92
CA ILE A 768 -8.80 -21.24 -11.91
C ILE A 768 -7.52 -21.90 -11.38
N PHE A 769 -7.52 -22.25 -10.10
CA PHE A 769 -6.39 -22.91 -9.45
C PHE A 769 -6.41 -24.42 -9.71
N PHE A 770 -5.36 -24.94 -10.34
CA PHE A 770 -5.15 -26.37 -10.52
C PHE A 770 -4.19 -26.91 -9.47
N LEU A 771 -4.74 -27.67 -8.52
CA LEU A 771 -4.06 -28.07 -7.30
C LEU A 771 -3.97 -29.60 -7.19
N THR A 772 -2.81 -30.12 -6.75
CA THR A 772 -2.75 -31.50 -6.22
C THR A 772 -3.50 -31.59 -4.90
N LYS A 773 -3.68 -32.81 -4.36
CA LYS A 773 -4.38 -33.03 -3.09
C LYS A 773 -3.74 -32.27 -1.93
N GLU A 774 -2.41 -32.25 -1.83
CA GLU A 774 -1.71 -31.52 -0.77
C GLU A 774 -1.72 -30.01 -1.00
N GLU A 775 -1.61 -29.55 -2.26
CA GLU A 775 -1.75 -28.13 -2.62
C GLU A 775 -3.16 -27.61 -2.31
N TYR A 776 -4.19 -28.42 -2.52
CA TYR A 776 -5.57 -28.10 -2.16
C TYR A 776 -5.76 -27.95 -0.65
N LYS A 777 -5.18 -28.84 0.15
CA LYS A 777 -5.21 -28.72 1.61
C LYS A 777 -4.53 -27.43 2.08
N LEU A 778 -3.38 -27.08 1.49
CA LEU A 778 -2.70 -25.82 1.80
C LEU A 778 -3.55 -24.61 1.40
N HIS A 779 -4.09 -24.61 0.18
CA HIS A 779 -4.98 -23.56 -0.31
C HIS A 779 -6.19 -23.37 0.62
N LYS A 780 -6.84 -24.44 1.05
CA LYS A 780 -7.97 -24.37 1.99
C LYS A 780 -7.59 -23.80 3.36
N LYS A 781 -6.37 -24.05 3.82
CA LYS A 781 -5.86 -23.48 5.06
C LYS A 781 -5.51 -22.01 4.93
N MET A 782 -4.88 -21.62 3.82
CA MET A 782 -4.65 -20.22 3.51
C MET A 782 -5.98 -19.47 3.43
N GLU A 783 -6.98 -20.04 2.74
CA GLU A 783 -8.35 -19.50 2.69
C GLU A 783 -8.96 -19.39 4.10
N LYS A 784 -8.76 -20.38 4.98
CA LYS A 784 -9.25 -20.36 6.36
C LYS A 784 -8.53 -19.32 7.22
N ARG A 785 -7.20 -19.18 7.07
CA ARG A 785 -6.39 -18.14 7.73
C ARG A 785 -6.90 -16.78 7.29
N GLU A 786 -6.97 -16.54 5.99
CA GLU A 786 -7.52 -15.32 5.41
C GLU A 786 -8.93 -15.03 5.95
N LYS A 787 -9.88 -15.98 5.85
CA LYS A 787 -11.23 -15.81 6.40
C LYS A 787 -11.21 -15.42 7.87
N ARG A 788 -10.38 -16.06 8.70
CA ARG A 788 -10.24 -15.73 10.13
C ARG A 788 -9.60 -14.37 10.37
N PHE A 789 -8.59 -13.99 9.58
CA PHE A 789 -8.05 -12.63 9.59
C PHE A 789 -9.14 -11.60 9.27
N PHE A 790 -10.11 -11.94 8.41
CA PHE A 790 -11.26 -11.08 8.07
C PHE A 790 -12.48 -11.20 9.01
N GLU A 791 -12.52 -12.24 9.86
CA GLU A 791 -13.57 -12.52 10.85
C GLU A 791 -13.18 -12.08 12.27
N LYS A 792 -11.97 -11.53 12.47
CA LYS A 792 -11.46 -10.92 13.72
C LYS A 792 -12.31 -9.71 14.14
N GLU A 793 -13.56 -9.95 14.53
CA GLU A 793 -14.32 -9.08 15.42
C GLU A 793 -14.50 -9.88 16.74
N ASN A 794 -13.76 -9.47 17.77
CA ASN A 794 -14.13 -9.58 19.20
C ASN A 794 -13.62 -10.70 20.12
N ASN A 795 -12.53 -11.46 19.89
CA ASN A 795 -12.02 -12.35 20.96
C ASN A 795 -10.48 -12.53 21.06
N LEU A 796 -9.94 -12.29 22.26
CA LEU A 796 -8.54 -12.51 22.66
C LEU A 796 -8.11 -14.00 22.63
N GLU A 797 -9.04 -14.96 22.65
CA GLU A 797 -8.72 -16.39 22.48
C GLU A 797 -8.33 -16.76 21.04
N GLU A 798 -8.64 -15.91 20.05
CA GLU A 798 -8.37 -16.20 18.64
C GLU A 798 -6.90 -16.01 18.23
N ASP A 799 -6.11 -15.24 19.00
CA ASP A 799 -4.69 -15.01 18.69
C ASP A 799 -3.83 -16.27 18.88
N LYS A 800 -4.13 -17.11 19.88
CA LYS A 800 -3.46 -18.42 20.05
C LYS A 800 -3.75 -19.35 18.88
N ILE A 801 -4.99 -19.37 18.41
CA ILE A 801 -5.43 -20.23 17.31
C ILE A 801 -4.89 -19.71 15.96
N SER A 802 -4.80 -18.39 15.78
CA SER A 802 -4.18 -17.75 14.60
C SER A 802 -2.68 -18.03 14.54
N PHE A 803 -2.00 -17.98 15.69
CA PHE A 803 -0.59 -18.36 15.82
C PHE A 803 -0.37 -19.85 15.49
N GLU A 804 -1.21 -20.76 16.02
CA GLU A 804 -1.15 -22.18 15.68
C GLU A 804 -1.41 -22.46 14.20
N ILE A 805 -2.38 -21.78 13.59
CA ILE A 805 -2.63 -21.89 12.13
C ILE A 805 -1.44 -21.38 11.33
N SER A 806 -0.81 -20.28 11.75
CA SER A 806 0.35 -19.70 11.06
C SER A 806 1.54 -20.64 11.12
N LYS A 807 1.85 -21.17 12.30
CA LYS A 807 2.90 -22.18 12.47
C LYS A 807 2.66 -23.43 11.64
N GLU A 808 1.44 -23.96 11.62
CA GLU A 808 1.10 -25.13 10.80
C GLU A 808 1.07 -24.82 9.29
N LEU A 809 0.88 -23.55 8.91
CA LEU A 809 0.99 -23.07 7.53
C LEU A 809 2.45 -23.01 7.10
N ASP A 810 3.32 -22.44 7.92
CA ASP A 810 4.75 -22.31 7.67
C ASP A 810 5.38 -23.71 7.55
N GLU A 811 5.09 -24.62 8.50
CA GLU A 811 5.51 -26.02 8.44
C GLU A 811 5.00 -26.72 7.16
N ARG A 812 3.78 -26.44 6.71
CA ARG A 812 3.26 -27.05 5.46
C ARG A 812 3.83 -26.41 4.20
N MET A 813 4.16 -25.13 4.24
CA MET A 813 4.82 -24.44 3.15
C MET A 813 6.25 -24.95 2.96
N GLU A 814 7.00 -25.15 4.04
CA GLU A 814 8.31 -25.81 3.99
C GLU A 814 8.24 -27.19 3.33
N ASN A 815 7.16 -27.95 3.59
CA ASN A 815 6.95 -29.27 3.00
C ASN A 815 6.46 -29.24 1.53
N LEU A 816 5.87 -28.13 1.06
CA LEU A 816 5.22 -28.02 -0.25
C LEU A 816 5.98 -27.18 -1.26
N ASP A 817 6.79 -26.24 -0.80
CA ASP A 817 7.70 -25.43 -1.61
C ASP A 817 9.15 -25.78 -1.25
N PRO A 818 9.74 -26.77 -1.92
CA PRO A 818 11.09 -27.21 -1.64
C PRO A 818 12.13 -26.09 -1.89
N LEU A 819 11.77 -24.99 -2.56
CA LEU A 819 12.65 -23.83 -2.77
C LEU A 819 12.94 -23.08 -1.46
N PHE A 820 12.00 -23.08 -0.51
CA PHE A 820 12.23 -22.53 0.83
C PHE A 820 13.22 -23.40 1.60
N SER A 821 13.00 -24.72 1.62
CA SER A 821 13.99 -25.68 2.15
C SER A 821 15.33 -25.56 1.43
N LEU A 822 15.32 -25.38 0.09
CA LEU A 822 16.51 -25.21 -0.75
C LEU A 822 17.35 -24.01 -0.28
N LEU A 823 16.71 -22.85 -0.05
CA LEU A 823 17.36 -21.64 0.45
C LEU A 823 17.90 -21.80 1.86
N GLU A 824 17.14 -22.44 2.74
CA GLU A 824 17.57 -22.69 4.11
C GLU A 824 18.74 -23.64 4.19
N ASP A 825 18.65 -24.75 3.46
CA ASP A 825 19.66 -25.77 3.41
C ASP A 825 20.93 -25.22 2.71
N THR A 826 20.79 -24.42 1.65
CA THR A 826 21.93 -23.73 0.99
C THR A 826 22.59 -22.71 1.92
N ALA A 827 21.80 -21.91 2.65
CA ALA A 827 22.35 -20.99 3.63
C ALA A 827 23.10 -21.72 4.75
N LYS A 828 22.54 -22.83 5.26
CA LYS A 828 23.23 -23.69 6.23
C LYS A 828 24.53 -24.26 5.68
N ILE A 829 24.57 -24.78 4.45
CA ILE A 829 25.79 -25.30 3.80
C ILE A 829 26.85 -24.20 3.68
N VAL A 830 26.45 -23.02 3.22
CA VAL A 830 27.33 -21.85 3.10
C VAL A 830 27.84 -21.40 4.47
N GLU A 831 27.02 -21.50 5.51
CA GLU A 831 27.40 -21.21 6.89
C GLU A 831 28.24 -22.30 7.56
N LEU A 832 28.12 -23.56 7.15
CA LEU A 832 28.95 -24.67 7.63
C LEU A 832 30.38 -24.59 7.06
N ASN A 833 30.52 -24.09 5.83
CA ASN A 833 31.79 -23.80 5.17
C ASN A 833 32.54 -22.55 5.73
N LYS A 834 32.22 -22.11 6.96
CA LYS A 834 32.97 -21.09 7.72
C LYS A 834 34.36 -21.62 8.09
N GLY A 835 35.31 -21.56 7.15
CA GLY A 835 36.72 -21.88 7.37
C GLY A 835 37.31 -21.10 8.56
N GLY A 836 38.21 -21.75 9.30
CA GLY A 836 38.74 -21.29 10.58
C GLY A 836 39.39 -19.89 10.58
N GLU A 837 39.27 -19.24 11.76
CA GLU A 837 39.55 -17.83 12.11
C GLU A 837 38.37 -16.86 11.87
N VAL A 838 37.51 -16.77 12.89
CA VAL A 838 36.26 -15.99 13.10
C VAL A 838 36.35 -14.48 12.75
N LYS A 839 37.47 -13.94 12.28
CA LYS A 839 37.69 -12.48 12.16
C LYS A 839 37.41 -11.84 10.79
N GLU A 840 37.04 -12.58 9.74
CA GLU A 840 36.81 -12.02 8.38
C GLU A 840 35.48 -12.44 7.70
N ASN A 841 34.43 -12.74 8.47
CA ASN A 841 33.10 -12.98 7.89
C ASN A 841 32.42 -11.67 7.49
N ILE A 842 31.79 -11.65 6.30
CA ILE A 842 31.16 -10.46 5.73
C ILE A 842 29.65 -10.72 5.61
N PRO A 843 28.80 -9.85 6.21
CA PRO A 843 27.36 -9.90 5.99
C PRO A 843 27.02 -9.75 4.51
N SER A 844 26.30 -10.72 3.97
CA SER A 844 26.12 -10.90 2.54
C SER A 844 24.69 -11.29 2.18
N ASN A 845 24.30 -11.02 0.94
CA ASN A 845 23.10 -11.53 0.31
C ASN A 845 23.48 -12.72 -0.58
N LEU A 846 22.87 -13.87 -0.30
CA LEU A 846 22.86 -15.06 -1.13
C LEU A 846 21.76 -14.92 -2.17
N PHE A 847 22.14 -14.97 -3.45
CA PHE A 847 21.23 -15.04 -4.57
C PHE A 847 21.27 -16.46 -5.14
N VAL A 848 20.10 -17.10 -5.21
CA VAL A 848 19.90 -18.33 -5.98
C VAL A 848 19.50 -17.92 -7.39
N LEU A 849 20.35 -18.26 -8.35
CA LEU A 849 20.22 -17.91 -9.76
C LEU A 849 19.63 -19.07 -10.56
N GLU A 850 19.13 -18.78 -11.77
CA GLU A 850 18.68 -19.80 -12.70
C GLU A 850 19.76 -20.88 -12.98
N GLY A 851 19.33 -22.14 -13.02
CA GLY A 851 20.23 -23.27 -13.27
C GLY A 851 21.11 -23.66 -12.07
N ASP A 852 20.59 -23.49 -10.86
CA ASP A 852 21.20 -23.94 -9.58
C ASP A 852 22.56 -23.31 -9.27
N LYS A 853 22.77 -22.09 -9.79
CA LYS A 853 23.94 -21.28 -9.51
C LYS A 853 23.67 -20.41 -8.30
N ILE A 854 24.69 -20.15 -7.51
CA ILE A 854 24.63 -19.17 -6.44
C ILE A 854 25.56 -18.02 -6.72
N TYR A 855 25.16 -16.85 -6.24
CA TYR A 855 25.98 -15.66 -6.23
C TYR A 855 25.91 -15.01 -4.86
N LEU A 856 27.07 -14.69 -4.30
CA LEU A 856 27.19 -14.05 -2.99
C LEU A 856 27.75 -12.65 -3.17
N SER A 857 27.01 -11.66 -2.69
CA SER A 857 27.45 -10.26 -2.67
C SER A 857 27.36 -9.71 -1.25
N PRO A 858 28.28 -8.84 -0.79
CA PRO A 858 28.10 -8.13 0.47
C PRO A 858 26.73 -7.44 0.53
N LYS A 859 26.14 -7.32 1.73
CA LYS A 859 24.77 -6.82 1.95
C LYS A 859 24.47 -5.49 1.25
N ASP A 860 25.47 -4.60 1.17
CA ASP A 860 25.39 -3.30 0.49
C ASP A 860 26.50 -3.15 -0.57
N GLY A 861 26.97 -4.30 -1.08
CA GLY A 861 27.87 -4.37 -2.22
C GLY A 861 27.18 -3.89 -3.48
N ASP A 862 27.94 -3.22 -4.33
CA ASP A 862 27.44 -2.74 -5.61
C ASP A 862 27.19 -3.90 -6.58
N CYS A 863 26.11 -3.82 -7.33
CA CYS A 863 25.73 -4.82 -8.32
C CYS A 863 25.04 -4.19 -9.53
N LEU A 864 25.22 -4.82 -10.68
CA LEU A 864 24.49 -4.51 -11.90
C LEU A 864 23.26 -5.41 -11.97
N SER A 865 22.10 -4.82 -12.16
CA SER A 865 20.83 -5.51 -12.36
C SER A 865 20.14 -5.00 -13.62
N ILE A 866 19.14 -5.71 -14.12
CA ILE A 866 18.25 -5.20 -15.16
C ILE A 866 16.93 -4.83 -14.50
N SER A 867 16.56 -3.55 -14.59
CA SER A 867 15.28 -3.05 -14.07
C SER A 867 14.10 -3.66 -14.82
N ARG A 868 13.11 -4.15 -14.06
CA ARG A 868 11.89 -4.82 -14.58
C ARG A 868 11.08 -3.96 -15.54
N GLU A 869 11.13 -2.64 -15.39
CA GLU A 869 10.25 -1.71 -16.11
C GLU A 869 10.85 -1.20 -17.42
N LEU A 870 12.18 -1.19 -17.53
CA LEU A 870 12.89 -0.47 -18.59
C LEU A 870 13.75 -1.36 -19.49
N ASN A 871 13.96 -2.65 -19.16
CA ASN A 871 14.93 -3.53 -19.84
C ASN A 871 16.32 -2.88 -20.00
N LYS A 872 16.68 -2.03 -19.05
CA LYS A 872 17.96 -1.34 -18.97
C LYS A 872 18.77 -1.85 -17.80
N ILE A 873 20.09 -1.86 -17.97
CA ILE A 873 21.03 -2.16 -16.90
C ILE A 873 21.04 -0.98 -15.94
N THR A 874 20.91 -1.27 -14.64
CA THR A 874 20.96 -0.31 -13.55
C THR A 874 22.05 -0.71 -12.57
N TYR A 875 22.79 0.28 -12.07
CA TYR A 875 23.74 0.10 -10.99
C TYR A 875 23.05 0.38 -9.65
N GLY A 876 23.06 -0.59 -8.72
CA GLY A 876 22.37 -0.47 -7.44
C GLY A 876 23.04 -1.27 -6.32
N LYS A 877 22.39 -1.32 -5.17
CA LYS A 877 22.85 -2.11 -4.01
C LYS A 877 22.28 -3.52 -4.03
N SER A 878 23.07 -4.49 -3.57
CA SER A 878 22.61 -5.88 -3.53
C SER A 878 21.39 -6.07 -2.59
N SER A 879 21.22 -5.19 -1.61
CA SER A 879 20.06 -5.14 -0.72
C SER A 879 18.75 -4.70 -1.38
N GLU A 880 18.83 -4.05 -2.56
CA GLU A 880 17.68 -3.56 -3.33
C GLU A 880 17.18 -4.60 -4.34
N ILE A 881 17.94 -5.68 -4.56
CA ILE A 881 17.63 -6.71 -5.55
C ILE A 881 16.69 -7.76 -4.96
N SER A 882 15.61 -8.05 -5.70
CA SER A 882 14.53 -8.95 -5.29
C SER A 882 14.39 -10.18 -6.20
N PRO A 883 13.79 -11.28 -5.71
CA PRO A 883 13.46 -12.44 -6.54
C PRO A 883 12.63 -12.04 -7.79
N GLY A 884 13.08 -12.45 -8.96
CA GLY A 884 12.54 -12.07 -10.27
C GLY A 884 13.31 -10.98 -11.01
N ASP A 885 14.26 -10.30 -10.35
CA ASP A 885 15.21 -9.41 -11.03
C ASP A 885 16.26 -10.24 -11.79
N LYS A 886 16.97 -9.60 -12.73
CA LYS A 886 18.12 -10.22 -13.40
C LYS A 886 19.40 -9.55 -12.94
N LEU A 887 20.41 -10.36 -12.61
CA LEU A 887 21.74 -9.90 -12.23
C LEU A 887 22.67 -9.96 -13.44
N VAL A 888 23.48 -8.92 -13.63
CA VAL A 888 24.46 -8.83 -14.72
C VAL A 888 25.86 -9.02 -14.12
N ILE A 889 26.56 -10.06 -14.54
CA ILE A 889 27.84 -10.49 -13.95
C ILE A 889 28.92 -10.48 -15.03
N ALA A 890 30.00 -9.75 -14.78
CA ALA A 890 31.17 -9.67 -15.66
C ALA A 890 31.87 -11.03 -15.81
N GLU A 891 32.18 -11.42 -17.05
CA GLU A 891 32.92 -12.64 -17.35
C GLU A 891 34.43 -12.34 -17.43
N GLY A 892 35.14 -12.46 -16.30
CA GLY A 892 36.62 -12.48 -16.29
C GLY A 892 37.31 -11.15 -16.62
N ILE A 893 36.70 -10.02 -16.28
CA ILE A 893 37.25 -8.68 -16.55
C ILE A 893 38.26 -8.28 -15.45
N SER A 894 39.54 -8.08 -15.81
CA SER A 894 40.51 -7.48 -14.87
C SER A 894 40.47 -5.96 -14.90
N GLY A 895 40.91 -5.32 -13.80
CA GLY A 895 41.03 -3.87 -13.73
C GLY A 895 42.12 -3.30 -14.67
N ASP A 896 43.11 -4.11 -15.07
CA ASP A 896 44.11 -3.71 -16.06
C ASP A 896 43.55 -3.82 -17.50
N ASP A 897 42.63 -4.74 -17.79
CA ASP A 897 41.98 -4.85 -19.12
C ASP A 897 41.14 -3.61 -19.44
N LEU A 898 40.34 -3.15 -18.47
CA LEU A 898 39.54 -1.91 -18.61
C LEU A 898 40.39 -0.68 -18.93
N LEU A 899 41.57 -0.58 -18.32
CA LEU A 899 42.47 0.53 -18.55
C LEU A 899 43.22 0.42 -19.87
N ASN A 900 43.65 -0.79 -20.26
CA ASN A 900 44.27 -1.01 -21.56
C ASN A 900 43.27 -0.62 -22.67
N ALA A 901 42.04 -1.12 -22.60
CA ALA A 901 40.95 -0.84 -23.54
C ALA A 901 40.70 0.66 -23.73
N ARG A 902 40.67 1.43 -22.64
CA ARG A 902 40.48 2.88 -22.68
C ARG A 902 41.66 3.64 -23.29
N MET A 903 42.88 3.24 -22.95
CA MET A 903 44.08 4.02 -23.24
C MET A 903 44.73 3.66 -24.59
N GLU A 904 44.37 2.53 -25.20
CA GLU A 904 44.97 2.02 -26.45
C GLU A 904 44.83 2.99 -27.63
N ASN A 905 43.78 3.81 -27.63
CA ASN A 905 43.54 4.84 -28.65
C ASN A 905 44.47 6.07 -28.54
N ASP A 906 45.25 6.22 -27.46
CA ASP A 906 46.21 7.31 -27.25
C ASP A 906 47.56 6.74 -26.78
N ILE A 907 48.44 6.44 -27.74
CA ILE A 907 49.79 5.88 -27.52
C ILE A 907 50.58 6.65 -26.47
N LYS A 908 50.42 7.98 -26.37
CA LYS A 908 51.14 8.78 -25.37
C LYS A 908 50.59 8.54 -23.96
N LYS A 909 49.26 8.51 -23.80
CA LYS A 909 48.62 8.18 -22.51
C LYS A 909 48.85 6.73 -22.11
N PHE A 910 48.81 5.80 -23.06
CA PHE A 910 49.09 4.38 -22.81
C PHE A 910 50.51 4.18 -22.28
N ASN A 911 51.52 4.79 -22.92
CA ASN A 911 52.90 4.72 -22.46
C ASN A 911 53.10 5.38 -21.09
N TYR A 912 52.40 6.49 -20.83
CA TYR A 912 52.41 7.13 -19.51
C TYR A 912 51.82 6.22 -18.43
N TYR A 913 50.67 5.57 -18.70
CA TYR A 913 50.05 4.60 -17.80
C TYR A 913 50.95 3.38 -17.56
N LYS A 914 51.52 2.77 -18.60
CA LYS A 914 52.45 1.63 -18.43
C LYS A 914 53.65 2.00 -17.56
N ASN A 915 54.15 3.23 -17.67
CA ASN A 915 55.20 3.75 -16.78
C ASN A 915 54.71 3.91 -15.33
N LEU A 916 53.50 4.45 -15.10
CA LEU A 916 52.92 4.53 -13.76
C LEU A 916 52.67 3.15 -13.15
N LEU A 917 52.12 2.21 -13.91
CA LEU A 917 51.88 0.84 -13.46
C LEU A 917 53.20 0.13 -13.09
N LYS A 918 54.23 0.32 -13.92
CA LYS A 918 55.58 -0.18 -13.62
C LYS A 918 56.11 0.41 -12.32
N GLN A 919 55.93 1.71 -12.08
CA GLN A 919 56.33 2.38 -10.83
C GLN A 919 55.50 1.92 -9.63
N ALA A 920 54.21 1.66 -9.80
CA ALA A 920 53.31 1.17 -8.76
C ALA A 920 53.64 -0.27 -8.34
N LYS A 921 54.13 -1.11 -9.27
CA LYS A 921 54.47 -2.52 -9.04
C LYS A 921 55.93 -2.75 -8.62
N VAL A 922 56.73 -1.70 -8.44
CA VAL A 922 58.16 -1.86 -8.07
C VAL A 922 58.33 -2.63 -6.76
N TRP A 923 57.48 -2.41 -5.76
CA TRP A 923 57.55 -3.16 -4.50
C TRP A 923 57.36 -4.68 -4.70
N GLN A 924 56.49 -5.06 -5.63
CA GLN A 924 56.20 -6.45 -5.98
C GLN A 924 57.41 -7.08 -6.66
N GLN A 925 58.02 -6.34 -7.58
CA GLN A 925 59.23 -6.75 -8.30
C GLN A 925 60.42 -6.89 -7.36
N SER A 926 60.66 -5.90 -6.49
CA SER A 926 61.73 -5.95 -5.48
C SER A 926 61.56 -7.14 -4.54
N LEU A 927 60.33 -7.50 -4.18
CA LEU A 927 60.06 -8.68 -3.35
C LEU A 927 60.33 -10.00 -4.11
N LYS A 928 59.98 -10.08 -5.40
CA LYS A 928 60.32 -11.22 -6.27
C LYS A 928 61.83 -11.39 -6.40
N GLU A 929 62.54 -10.30 -6.70
CA GLU A 929 63.98 -10.29 -6.87
C GLU A 929 64.69 -10.64 -5.57
N TYR A 930 64.21 -10.16 -4.43
CA TYR A 930 64.73 -10.55 -3.12
C TYR A 930 64.56 -12.05 -2.87
N LYS A 931 63.37 -12.61 -3.12
CA LYS A 931 63.13 -14.06 -2.99
C LYS A 931 64.11 -14.87 -3.86
N LEU A 932 64.33 -14.44 -5.10
CA LEU A 932 65.25 -15.11 -6.03
C LEU A 932 66.72 -14.96 -5.61
N ARG A 933 67.14 -13.74 -5.25
CA ARG A 933 68.52 -13.42 -4.86
C ARG A 933 68.95 -14.18 -3.61
N GLU A 934 68.06 -14.30 -2.64
CA GLU A 934 68.30 -15.00 -1.38
C GLU A 934 67.92 -16.49 -1.44
N ASN A 935 67.46 -16.99 -2.61
CA ASN A 935 67.01 -18.36 -2.86
C ASN A 935 66.01 -18.89 -1.81
N LEU A 936 64.99 -18.09 -1.48
CA LEU A 936 64.03 -18.38 -0.42
C LEU A 936 62.82 -19.15 -0.96
N ASP A 937 62.34 -20.13 -0.19
CA ASP A 937 61.00 -20.66 -0.38
C ASP A 937 59.91 -19.71 0.19
N LEU A 938 58.62 -20.06 0.04
CA LEU A 938 57.52 -19.18 0.49
C LEU A 938 57.45 -19.04 2.02
N LYS A 939 57.88 -20.07 2.76
CA LYS A 939 57.86 -20.09 4.21
C LYS A 939 58.99 -19.25 4.77
N GLU A 940 60.20 -19.41 4.21
CA GLU A 940 61.38 -18.61 4.56
C GLU A 940 61.16 -17.13 4.24
N LEU A 941 60.55 -16.81 3.09
CA LEU A 941 60.19 -15.43 2.74
C LEU A 941 59.19 -14.82 3.73
N ARG A 942 58.20 -15.61 4.19
CA ARG A 942 57.25 -15.17 5.23
C ARG A 942 57.95 -14.87 6.54
N GLU A 943 58.88 -15.71 6.98
CA GLU A 943 59.66 -15.49 8.21
C GLU A 943 60.49 -14.20 8.11
N LYS A 944 61.15 -13.95 6.97
CA LYS A 944 61.90 -12.71 6.71
C LYS A 944 60.99 -11.48 6.74
N LEU A 945 59.82 -11.53 6.10
CA LEU A 945 58.83 -10.45 6.11
C LEU A 945 58.28 -10.19 7.53
N GLN A 946 58.04 -11.24 8.31
CA GLN A 946 57.57 -11.15 9.69
C GLN A 946 58.59 -10.45 10.60
N ASN A 947 59.88 -10.71 10.41
CA ASN A 947 60.97 -10.03 11.14
C ASN A 947 61.03 -8.53 10.85
N PHE A 948 60.55 -8.10 9.68
CA PHE A 948 60.40 -6.69 9.30
C PHE A 948 59.00 -6.13 9.61
N GLY A 949 58.20 -6.86 10.41
CA GLY A 949 56.90 -6.41 10.89
C GLY A 949 55.75 -6.58 9.89
N VAL A 950 55.91 -7.39 8.85
CA VAL A 950 54.84 -7.76 7.90
C VAL A 950 54.30 -9.14 8.27
N LYS A 951 53.18 -9.19 8.99
CA LYS A 951 52.56 -10.44 9.44
C LYS A 951 51.48 -10.89 8.46
N ARG A 952 51.81 -11.80 7.53
CA ARG A 952 50.89 -12.35 6.52
C ARG A 952 51.04 -13.86 6.36
N THR A 953 50.01 -14.49 5.79
CA THR A 953 50.00 -15.93 5.46
C THR A 953 50.77 -16.20 4.18
N GLU A 954 51.20 -17.46 4.00
CA GLU A 954 51.91 -17.90 2.77
C GLU A 954 51.04 -17.75 1.53
N ALA A 955 49.73 -18.01 1.63
CA ALA A 955 48.77 -17.79 0.56
C ALA A 955 48.72 -16.32 0.11
N THR A 956 48.72 -15.40 1.07
CA THR A 956 48.71 -13.95 0.78
C THR A 956 50.00 -13.51 0.09
N ILE A 957 51.16 -13.99 0.56
CA ILE A 957 52.46 -13.67 -0.04
C ILE A 957 52.58 -14.29 -1.43
N LYS A 958 52.10 -15.52 -1.61
CA LYS A 958 51.99 -16.17 -2.93
C LYS A 958 51.11 -15.36 -3.88
N GLY A 959 50.00 -14.83 -3.39
CA GLY A 959 49.15 -13.88 -4.12
C GLY A 959 49.93 -12.63 -4.52
N TRP A 960 50.59 -11.96 -3.56
CA TRP A 960 51.42 -10.79 -3.85
C TRP A 960 52.49 -11.06 -4.90
N LEU A 961 53.09 -12.25 -4.95
CA LEU A 961 54.10 -12.57 -5.96
C LEU A 961 53.47 -12.89 -7.31
N ASN A 962 52.37 -13.64 -7.34
CA ASN A 962 51.92 -14.25 -8.60
C ASN A 962 50.76 -13.52 -9.27
N ASP A 963 49.98 -12.75 -8.52
CA ASP A 963 48.82 -12.03 -9.04
C ASP A 963 49.27 -10.72 -9.74
N PRO A 964 49.07 -10.60 -11.07
CA PRO A 964 49.41 -9.39 -11.79
C PRO A 964 48.52 -8.20 -11.40
N ASP A 965 47.33 -8.40 -10.84
CA ASP A 965 46.40 -7.30 -10.50
C ASP A 965 46.63 -6.67 -9.13
N THR A 966 47.48 -7.30 -8.30
CA THR A 966 47.84 -6.81 -6.97
C THR A 966 48.68 -5.52 -7.07
N LEU A 967 48.05 -4.36 -6.87
CA LEU A 967 48.73 -3.05 -6.86
C LEU A 967 49.41 -2.72 -5.53
N GLN A 968 48.86 -3.18 -4.41
CA GLN A 968 49.44 -2.96 -3.08
C GLN A 968 48.96 -4.00 -2.06
N PRO A 969 49.75 -4.25 -0.99
CA PRO A 969 49.27 -4.89 0.22
C PRO A 969 48.04 -4.18 0.81
N GLN A 970 47.22 -4.93 1.55
CA GLN A 970 46.06 -4.40 2.27
C GLN A 970 46.47 -3.32 3.27
N ASN A 971 47.57 -3.51 4.01
CA ASN A 971 48.15 -2.46 4.84
C ASN A 971 49.19 -1.68 4.03
N LYS A 972 48.89 -0.41 3.72
CA LYS A 972 49.80 0.48 2.96
C LYS A 972 51.21 0.57 3.58
N GLY A 973 51.32 0.44 4.91
CA GLY A 973 52.60 0.44 5.62
C GLY A 973 53.51 -0.76 5.32
N ASP A 974 52.96 -1.86 4.78
CA ASP A 974 53.74 -3.05 4.45
C ASP A 974 54.68 -2.81 3.26
N ILE A 975 54.34 -1.91 2.32
CA ILE A 975 55.23 -1.52 1.21
C ILE A 975 56.53 -0.90 1.73
N ALA A 976 56.44 -0.02 2.73
CA ALA A 976 57.61 0.64 3.30
C ALA A 976 58.55 -0.35 3.99
N LYS A 977 57.99 -1.41 4.59
CA LYS A 977 58.72 -2.50 5.23
C LYS A 977 59.33 -3.45 4.21
N ILE A 978 58.60 -3.75 3.13
CA ILE A 978 59.12 -4.52 1.99
C ILE A 978 60.34 -3.81 1.40
N PHE A 979 60.25 -2.50 1.12
CA PHE A 979 61.40 -1.74 0.62
C PHE A 979 62.58 -1.70 1.58
N ALA A 980 62.32 -1.70 2.90
CA ALA A 980 63.37 -1.80 3.91
C ALA A 980 64.03 -3.19 3.93
N LEU A 981 63.28 -4.26 3.69
CA LEU A 981 63.79 -5.63 3.56
C LEU A 981 64.62 -5.82 2.29
N THR A 982 64.16 -5.24 1.17
CA THR A 982 64.78 -5.43 -0.15
C THR A 982 65.95 -4.49 -0.43
N ASN A 983 66.22 -3.53 0.47
CA ASN A 983 67.25 -2.47 0.37
C ASN A 983 67.07 -1.54 -0.84
N GLU A 984 65.84 -1.14 -1.13
CA GLU A 984 65.53 -0.25 -2.27
C GLU A 984 65.80 1.23 -1.96
N SER A 985 66.15 1.99 -3.00
CA SER A 985 66.47 3.41 -2.84
C SER A 985 65.25 4.25 -2.41
N ASN A 986 65.51 5.31 -1.63
CA ASN A 986 64.48 6.27 -1.21
C ASN A 986 63.79 6.97 -2.39
N GLU A 987 64.44 7.09 -3.54
CA GLU A 987 63.86 7.71 -4.74
C GLU A 987 62.77 6.83 -5.37
N ILE A 988 62.98 5.51 -5.42
CA ILE A 988 62.00 4.52 -5.88
C ILE A 988 60.78 4.50 -4.95
N LYS A 989 61.04 4.51 -3.64
CA LYS A 989 60.00 4.55 -2.60
C LYS A 989 59.10 5.79 -2.71
N LYS A 990 59.67 6.96 -3.05
CA LYS A 990 58.92 8.20 -3.23
C LYS A 990 58.00 8.20 -4.46
N LYS A 991 58.34 7.44 -5.51
CA LYS A 991 57.55 7.36 -6.76
C LYS A 991 56.47 6.28 -6.72
N CYS A 992 56.65 5.22 -5.94
CA CYS A 992 55.74 4.07 -5.88
C CYS A 992 54.33 4.42 -5.36
N SER A 993 54.22 5.05 -4.18
CA SER A 993 52.89 5.33 -3.58
C SER A 993 52.03 6.30 -4.41
N PRO A 994 52.56 7.45 -4.90
CA PRO A 994 51.77 8.31 -5.79
C PRO A 994 51.33 7.62 -7.07
N SER A 995 52.16 6.70 -7.60
CA SER A 995 51.80 5.91 -8.78
C SER A 995 50.68 4.91 -8.51
N ILE A 996 50.66 4.28 -7.32
CA ILE A 996 49.56 3.39 -6.90
C ILE A 996 48.24 4.17 -6.82
N ASP A 997 48.26 5.33 -6.17
CA ASP A 997 47.05 6.17 -6.02
C ASP A 997 46.57 6.66 -7.39
N LYS A 998 47.48 7.07 -8.29
CA LYS A 998 47.12 7.50 -9.66
C LYS A 998 46.59 6.36 -10.53
N VAL A 999 47.15 5.15 -10.43
CA VAL A 999 46.63 3.98 -11.15
C VAL A 999 45.23 3.63 -10.68
N ARG A 1000 44.93 3.73 -9.38
CA ARG A 1000 43.58 3.54 -8.85
C ARG A 1000 42.58 4.54 -9.38
N GLU A 1001 42.93 5.84 -9.33
CA GLU A 1001 42.10 6.89 -9.88
C GLU A 1001 41.77 6.61 -11.35
N LEU A 1002 42.75 6.21 -12.16
CA LEU A 1002 42.52 5.86 -13.55
C LEU A 1002 41.59 4.63 -13.71
N ARG A 1003 41.75 3.59 -12.87
CA ARG A 1003 40.85 2.42 -12.87
C ARG A 1003 39.41 2.82 -12.54
N ASP A 1004 39.21 3.71 -11.56
CA ASP A 1004 37.89 4.16 -11.14
C ASP A 1004 37.19 4.93 -12.28
N ILE A 1005 37.90 5.84 -12.96
CA ILE A 1005 37.33 6.56 -14.12
C ILE A 1005 37.00 5.58 -15.27
N ALA A 1006 37.81 4.54 -15.49
CA ALA A 1006 37.51 3.53 -16.52
C ALA A 1006 36.29 2.68 -16.15
N LYS A 1007 36.11 2.36 -14.86
CA LYS A 1007 34.92 1.69 -14.34
C LYS A 1007 33.67 2.55 -14.53
N GLU A 1008 33.72 3.84 -14.20
CA GLU A 1008 32.60 4.77 -14.40
C GLU A 1008 32.18 4.87 -15.88
N GLU A 1009 33.16 4.87 -16.80
CA GLU A 1009 32.90 4.91 -18.23
C GLU A 1009 32.23 3.62 -18.73
N LEU A 1010 32.72 2.45 -18.28
CA LEU A 1010 32.08 1.17 -18.57
C LEU A 1010 30.65 1.09 -18.00
N THR A 1011 30.44 1.56 -16.77
CA THR A 1011 29.11 1.59 -16.15
C THR A 1011 28.14 2.43 -16.97
N LYS A 1012 28.55 3.61 -17.47
CA LYS A 1012 27.71 4.43 -18.36
C LYS A 1012 27.37 3.71 -19.66
N ILE A 1013 28.34 3.07 -20.30
CA ILE A 1013 28.10 2.28 -21.51
C ILE A 1013 27.08 1.17 -21.25
N LEU A 1014 27.20 0.48 -20.11
CA LEU A 1014 26.26 -0.56 -19.70
C LEU A 1014 24.85 0.00 -19.44
N GLU A 1015 24.72 1.12 -18.74
CA GLU A 1015 23.44 1.79 -18.48
C GLU A 1015 22.74 2.26 -19.77
N ASP A 1016 23.54 2.68 -20.76
CA ASP A 1016 23.06 3.08 -22.09
C ASP A 1016 22.77 1.87 -23.01
N THR A 1017 23.17 0.66 -22.63
CA THR A 1017 22.96 -0.56 -23.42
C THR A 1017 21.53 -1.07 -23.27
N GLU A 1018 20.78 -1.12 -24.37
CA GLU A 1018 19.48 -1.80 -24.40
C GLU A 1018 19.65 -3.31 -24.40
N VAL A 1019 18.97 -4.00 -23.49
CA VAL A 1019 19.07 -5.46 -23.35
C VAL A 1019 17.80 -6.10 -23.90
N GLU A 1020 17.95 -6.97 -24.91
CA GLU A 1020 16.81 -7.76 -25.39
C GLU A 1020 16.28 -8.68 -24.28
N GLU A 1021 14.96 -8.84 -24.20
CA GLU A 1021 14.24 -9.49 -23.09
C GLU A 1021 14.72 -10.93 -22.78
N ASN A 1022 15.32 -11.63 -23.76
CA ASN A 1022 15.79 -13.01 -23.64
C ASN A 1022 17.32 -13.18 -23.79
N SER A 1023 18.08 -12.09 -23.76
CA SER A 1023 19.54 -12.17 -23.81
C SER A 1023 20.09 -12.88 -22.57
N LYS A 1024 21.01 -13.83 -22.80
CA LYS A 1024 21.78 -14.49 -21.74
C LYS A 1024 23.15 -13.86 -21.52
N HIS A 1025 23.63 -13.13 -22.53
CA HIS A 1025 24.89 -12.44 -22.50
C HIS A 1025 24.73 -11.05 -23.12
N ILE A 1026 25.54 -10.13 -22.65
CA ILE A 1026 25.71 -8.80 -23.24
C ILE A 1026 27.19 -8.65 -23.55
N ASN A 1027 27.49 -8.12 -24.72
CA ASN A 1027 28.84 -7.71 -25.08
C ASN A 1027 28.83 -6.18 -25.23
N VAL A 1028 29.70 -5.51 -24.50
CA VAL A 1028 29.92 -4.06 -24.62
C VAL A 1028 31.37 -3.79 -24.97
N SER A 1029 31.58 -2.86 -25.91
CA SER A 1029 32.92 -2.43 -26.31
C SER A 1029 33.33 -1.18 -25.53
N LEU A 1030 34.54 -1.19 -24.96
CA LEU A 1030 35.20 0.02 -24.46
C LEU A 1030 36.48 0.21 -25.27
N GLY A 1031 36.56 1.28 -26.05
CA GLY A 1031 37.67 1.47 -26.99
C GLY A 1031 37.68 0.40 -28.09
N THR A 1032 38.73 -0.44 -28.14
CA THR A 1032 38.87 -1.53 -29.13
C THR A 1032 38.65 -2.93 -28.55
N GLN A 1033 38.37 -3.03 -27.24
CA GLN A 1033 38.16 -4.30 -26.57
C GLN A 1033 36.68 -4.52 -26.23
N ASP A 1034 36.27 -5.77 -26.37
CA ASP A 1034 34.93 -6.25 -26.09
C ASP A 1034 34.89 -6.94 -24.72
N PHE A 1035 33.89 -6.61 -23.91
CA PHE A 1035 33.69 -7.14 -22.57
C PHE A 1035 32.38 -7.90 -22.51
N ASN A 1036 32.46 -9.17 -22.10
CA ASN A 1036 31.31 -10.04 -21.99
C ASN A 1036 30.73 -10.03 -20.57
N PHE A 1037 29.41 -10.00 -20.49
CA PHE A 1037 28.63 -10.08 -19.27
C PHE A 1037 27.59 -11.19 -19.42
N SER A 1038 27.40 -11.98 -18.38
CA SER A 1038 26.33 -12.96 -18.28
C SER A 1038 25.13 -12.38 -17.52
N ILE A 1039 23.92 -12.71 -17.98
CA ILE A 1039 22.66 -12.32 -17.35
C ILE A 1039 22.05 -13.55 -16.70
N HIS A 1040 21.72 -13.45 -15.41
CA HIS A 1040 21.09 -14.54 -14.65
C HIS A 1040 19.82 -14.07 -13.96
N SER A 1041 18.73 -14.82 -14.12
CA SER A 1041 17.48 -14.57 -13.39
C SER A 1041 17.63 -15.01 -11.93
N ILE A 1042 17.14 -14.20 -11.00
CA ILE A 1042 17.18 -14.51 -9.56
C ILE A 1042 15.91 -15.25 -9.17
N GLU A 1043 16.05 -16.47 -8.70
CA GLU A 1043 14.95 -17.30 -8.22
C GLU A 1043 14.62 -17.02 -6.76
N ALA A 1044 15.62 -16.72 -5.94
CA ALA A 1044 15.43 -16.38 -4.53
C ALA A 1044 16.63 -15.67 -3.88
N THR A 1045 16.40 -15.09 -2.69
CA THR A 1045 17.39 -14.31 -1.93
C THR A 1045 17.36 -14.63 -0.45
N LYS A 1046 18.52 -14.67 0.23
CA LYS A 1046 18.61 -14.80 1.70
C LYS A 1046 19.82 -14.06 2.25
N LYS A 1047 19.71 -13.49 3.46
CA LYS A 1047 20.85 -12.87 4.16
C LYS A 1047 21.66 -13.94 4.88
N VAL A 1048 22.98 -13.92 4.72
CA VAL A 1048 23.93 -14.90 5.25
C VAL A 1048 25.25 -14.23 5.67
N GLU A 1049 26.10 -14.92 6.42
CA GLU A 1049 27.47 -14.50 6.71
C GLU A 1049 28.47 -15.46 6.06
N VAL A 1050 29.37 -14.94 5.23
CA VAL A 1050 30.31 -15.75 4.44
C VAL A 1050 31.74 -15.24 4.51
N GLY A 1051 32.69 -16.16 4.31
CA GLY A 1051 34.10 -15.81 4.14
C GLY A 1051 34.35 -15.11 2.80
N ARG A 1052 35.33 -14.20 2.77
CA ARG A 1052 35.66 -13.36 1.60
C ARG A 1052 35.92 -14.15 0.30
N ASN A 1053 36.35 -15.40 0.40
CA ASN A 1053 36.70 -16.23 -0.75
C ASN A 1053 35.51 -16.66 -1.63
N HIS A 1054 34.28 -16.56 -1.10
CA HIS A 1054 33.05 -16.92 -1.80
C HIS A 1054 32.34 -15.71 -2.45
N LEU A 1055 32.80 -14.48 -2.18
CA LEU A 1055 32.17 -13.27 -2.70
C LEU A 1055 32.44 -13.08 -4.19
N TYR A 1056 31.45 -12.52 -4.89
CA TYR A 1056 31.50 -12.12 -6.30
C TYR A 1056 31.82 -13.28 -7.28
N LYS A 1057 31.52 -14.51 -6.88
CA LYS A 1057 31.68 -15.70 -7.73
C LYS A 1057 30.32 -16.31 -7.99
N ILE A 1058 30.16 -16.80 -9.23
CA ILE A 1058 29.13 -17.75 -9.56
C ILE A 1058 29.70 -19.13 -9.23
N GLU A 1059 29.13 -19.77 -8.22
CA GLU A 1059 29.48 -21.14 -7.85
C GLU A 1059 28.27 -22.03 -8.15
N SER A 1060 28.49 -23.23 -8.67
CA SER A 1060 27.42 -24.22 -8.59
C SER A 1060 27.30 -24.68 -7.14
N ILE A 1061 26.09 -25.03 -6.72
CA ILE A 1061 25.90 -25.57 -5.37
C ILE A 1061 26.71 -26.86 -5.20
N ASP A 1062 26.88 -27.66 -6.25
CA ASP A 1062 27.75 -28.84 -6.21
C ASP A 1062 29.24 -28.48 -5.99
N ASP A 1063 29.75 -27.36 -6.52
CA ASP A 1063 31.13 -26.90 -6.30
C ASP A 1063 31.38 -26.44 -4.86
N LEU A 1064 30.39 -25.79 -4.24
CA LEU A 1064 30.42 -25.46 -2.81
C LEU A 1064 30.55 -26.71 -1.94
N LEU A 1065 29.98 -27.83 -2.38
CA LEU A 1065 29.95 -29.10 -1.66
C LEU A 1065 31.22 -29.94 -1.86
N VAL A 1066 31.87 -29.86 -3.02
CA VAL A 1066 33.11 -30.60 -3.29
C VAL A 1066 34.30 -30.03 -2.49
N ASN A 1067 34.31 -28.72 -2.23
CA ASN A 1067 35.37 -28.07 -1.46
C ASN A 1067 35.39 -28.48 0.03
N GLU A 1068 34.27 -29.00 0.57
CA GLU A 1068 34.17 -29.48 1.95
C GLU A 1068 34.91 -30.83 2.17
N LYS A 1069 35.10 -31.64 1.11
CA LYS A 1069 35.83 -32.92 1.19
C LYS A 1069 37.35 -32.79 1.06
N ASN A 1070 37.84 -31.65 0.57
CA ASN A 1070 39.27 -31.42 0.30
C ASN A 1070 39.92 -30.43 1.29
N GLY A 1071 39.15 -29.90 2.25
CA GLY A 1071 39.58 -28.95 3.28
C GLY A 1071 40.05 -29.61 4.57
#